data_AF-A0A3B8LUV8-F1
#
_entry.id   AF-A0A3B8LUV8-F1
#
_cell.length_a   1.000
_cell.length_b   1.000
_cell.length_c   1.000
_cell.angle_alpha   90.00
_cell.angle_beta   90.00
_cell.angle_gamma   90.00
#
_symmetry.space_group_name_H-M   'P 1'
#
loop_
_entity.id
_entity.type
_entity.pdbx_description
1 polymer ?
#
loop_
_entity_poly.entity_id
_entity_poly.type
_entity_poly.pdbx_seq_one_letter_code
_entity_poly.pdbx_strand_id
1 'polypeptide(L)'
;MRYCPQTTTQYHPLWMLLVGLCMLVMVGCLAPDKLAENYASVSITQLPQETQQLKLSLYFCDHPETPPLVRQREILNPLGQEDFYLPPLQAGHLSVFIEAYHINTNTNTKELVGYLIKEIKAHPGGTVALDALPLTHGQLPEGFQFKACTSTPQSPKEDTLTPASLSGQYGSTGISTDSSQENDTAGDHLIARGHIFTGYPSHGITSLGHRVLLSNSASDYSTDSLMLADARSDKPTRFIELHDNCIPKSISLHGNTYAVICEGTERLLAFSLNTHTIIGPKDGWALNKGPQDLALSGPYAVVAHKQDKHLLVFNVLHPTENARSLPIASTPPTALATVNGEFFVGHHNAQSGQVSTFYFTSQGNIRIGQSYTSPTAPTALAVNGSYLLIANENDERMTIYDRTSRKPQAQQMYLHGVPKKIALLGHTALVITKKLPRLYVVNLQTRRVVQTLTLPVMAKDLHITGEWVLLSSDEKYLMRYQLTTRYGLMQLHVGTSLRSLSLQQQHAYTQDTLSKRTVALDLLTASEHIVPNVIQKPVVQHHDWGAAQWMTTTDQIFLRTNETGTALYFHNLQSGLQEGEALPFLLPVRAGHVQDGLAFLSHWEDGNDETPAFITRIQLSKKQQNEPWDAITMTLPFGRQKTEIVGILPWGVHTLLLDQYSQNLYLMEDQLKTSASNNAFVLKDALTLPGQPVRMVRVGEKVAIAYNITTGDKTTGYLKLLDVASFIQHGHAQASSQTIQLHGQVGALKVYKQFLLVTDRTNHQLHLLDPTQKRLIATFSVGCDPTEIAVWKRKDNEHIAVILNQKDDSLSLLPLPK
;
A
#
# COMPACT_ATOMS: atom_id res chain seq x y z
N MET A 1 68.04 18.74 -1.18
CA MET A 1 67.86 20.16 -1.55
C MET A 1 66.76 20.73 -0.68
N ARG A 2 67.02 21.91 -0.11
CA ARG A 2 66.16 22.66 0.81
C ARG A 2 64.87 23.10 0.12
N TYR A 3 63.75 23.17 0.84
CA TYR A 3 62.96 24.40 0.91
C TYR A 3 62.01 24.38 2.13
N CYS A 4 62.24 25.35 3.00
CA CYS A 4 61.31 25.91 3.97
C CYS A 4 61.14 27.38 3.53
N PRO A 5 60.01 28.05 3.81
CA PRO A 5 60.07 28.94 4.96
C PRO A 5 58.78 29.03 5.80
N GLN A 6 59.04 29.56 6.99
CA GLN A 6 58.19 29.86 8.13
C GLN A 6 57.11 30.93 7.85
N THR A 7 56.00 30.85 8.60
CA THR A 7 55.53 31.98 9.40
C THR A 7 54.88 31.49 10.70
N THR A 8 55.35 32.06 11.80
CA THR A 8 54.90 31.87 13.18
C THR A 8 53.74 32.80 13.49
N THR A 9 52.63 32.28 14.02
CA THR A 9 51.67 33.06 14.80
C THR A 9 51.44 32.38 16.15
N GLN A 10 51.78 33.11 17.21
CA GLN A 10 51.55 32.76 18.61
C GLN A 10 50.04 32.66 18.86
N TYR A 11 49.56 31.47 19.25
CA TYR A 11 48.23 31.32 19.84
C TYR A 11 48.32 31.37 21.37
N HIS A 12 47.48 32.23 21.94
CA HIS A 12 47.34 32.47 23.38
C HIS A 12 46.92 31.19 24.14
N PRO A 13 47.52 30.86 25.30
CA PRO A 13 47.17 29.68 26.10
C PRO A 13 45.74 29.70 26.68
N LEU A 14 45.03 30.83 26.57
CA LEU A 14 43.63 30.96 27.03
C LEU A 14 42.64 30.18 26.14
N TRP A 15 42.96 29.99 24.85
CA TRP A 15 42.06 29.31 23.91
C TRP A 15 42.05 27.79 24.09
N MET A 16 43.18 27.16 24.44
CA MET A 16 43.20 25.73 24.77
C MET A 16 42.49 25.43 26.09
N LEU A 17 42.50 26.37 27.03
CA LEU A 17 41.80 26.23 28.31
C LEU A 17 40.28 26.36 28.14
N LEU A 18 39.80 27.23 27.23
CA LEU A 18 38.37 27.31 26.91
C LEU A 18 37.85 26.10 26.12
N VAL A 19 38.64 25.56 25.19
CA VAL A 19 38.27 24.34 24.45
C VAL A 19 38.32 23.10 25.36
N GLY A 20 39.29 23.04 26.28
CA GLY A 20 39.36 22.01 27.32
C GLY A 20 38.18 22.07 28.31
N LEU A 21 37.76 23.27 28.73
CA LEU A 21 36.61 23.45 29.62
C LEU A 21 35.28 23.13 28.93
N CYS A 22 35.11 23.48 27.64
CA CYS A 22 33.93 23.11 26.86
C CYS A 22 33.86 21.59 26.60
N MET A 23 34.99 20.90 26.41
CA MET A 23 35.02 19.43 26.31
C MET A 23 34.68 18.75 27.64
N LEU A 24 35.13 19.31 28.79
CA LEU A 24 34.80 18.78 30.12
C LEU A 24 33.32 19.00 30.51
N VAL A 25 32.68 20.09 30.04
CA VAL A 25 31.24 20.32 30.25
C VAL A 25 30.37 19.47 29.31
N MET A 26 30.89 19.10 28.12
CA MET A 26 30.17 18.23 27.17
C MET A 26 30.28 16.73 27.53
N VAL A 27 31.34 16.30 28.21
CA VAL A 27 31.50 14.91 28.69
C VAL A 27 30.76 14.68 30.03
N GLY A 28 30.44 15.73 30.78
CA GLY A 28 29.68 15.65 32.04
C GLY A 28 28.14 15.62 31.91
N CYS A 29 27.59 15.80 30.71
CA CYS A 29 26.12 15.85 30.48
C CYS A 29 25.53 14.64 29.74
N LEU A 30 26.32 13.60 29.50
CA LEU A 30 25.85 12.32 28.98
C LEU A 30 26.11 11.21 30.00
N ALA A 31 25.40 11.28 31.12
CA ALA A 31 25.13 10.09 31.92
C ALA A 31 23.96 9.35 31.25
N PRO A 32 24.14 8.11 30.73
CA PRO A 32 23.04 7.34 30.16
C PRO A 32 22.12 6.69 31.21
N ASP A 33 22.21 7.07 32.50
CA ASP A 33 21.62 6.30 33.60
C ASP A 33 20.17 6.66 33.98
N LYS A 34 19.38 7.32 33.12
CA LYS A 34 17.96 7.63 33.44
C LYS A 34 16.93 7.40 32.35
N LEU A 35 17.28 6.68 31.29
CA LEU A 35 16.33 6.11 30.32
C LEU A 35 16.40 4.58 30.36
N ALA A 36 16.44 3.99 31.56
CA ALA A 36 16.13 2.58 31.73
C ALA A 36 14.61 2.41 31.49
N GLU A 37 14.26 2.27 30.22
CA GLU A 37 12.89 1.99 29.79
C GLU A 37 12.47 0.61 30.31
N ASN A 38 11.21 0.51 30.76
CA ASN A 38 10.62 -0.66 31.41
C ASN A 38 10.42 -1.84 30.43
N TYR A 39 11.50 -2.50 30.00
CA TYR A 39 11.42 -3.73 29.21
C TYR A 39 12.13 -4.86 29.94
N ALA A 40 11.56 -6.06 29.91
CA ALA A 40 12.28 -7.26 30.30
C ALA A 40 12.97 -7.84 29.05
N SER A 41 14.25 -8.22 29.17
CA SER A 41 15.00 -8.84 28.09
C SER A 41 15.24 -10.32 28.40
N VAL A 42 14.91 -11.18 27.46
CA VAL A 42 15.27 -12.61 27.52
C VAL A 42 16.36 -12.84 26.49
N SER A 43 17.53 -13.32 26.91
CA SER A 43 18.63 -13.68 26.01
C SER A 43 18.86 -15.18 26.04
N ILE A 44 18.79 -15.83 24.87
CA ILE A 44 19.07 -17.26 24.73
C ILE A 44 20.47 -17.39 24.13
N THR A 45 21.45 -17.81 24.92
CA THR A 45 22.86 -17.86 24.50
C THR A 45 23.37 -19.27 24.16
N GLN A 46 22.56 -20.31 24.39
CA GLN A 46 22.91 -21.71 24.13
C GLN A 46 21.75 -22.44 23.47
N LEU A 47 21.75 -22.44 22.13
CA LEU A 47 20.82 -23.22 21.33
C LEU A 47 21.47 -24.55 20.94
N PRO A 48 20.74 -25.68 20.99
CA PRO A 48 21.17 -26.91 20.34
C PRO A 48 21.59 -26.63 18.90
N GLN A 49 22.72 -27.20 18.46
CA GLN A 49 23.26 -26.99 17.10
C GLN A 49 22.25 -27.39 15.99
N GLU A 50 21.31 -28.27 16.32
CA GLU A 50 20.28 -28.78 15.41
C GLU A 50 19.02 -27.89 15.36
N THR A 51 18.99 -26.78 16.10
CA THR A 51 17.82 -25.90 16.14
C THR A 51 17.65 -25.15 14.82
N GLN A 52 16.56 -25.42 14.12
CA GLN A 52 16.16 -24.73 12.88
C GLN A 52 14.95 -23.82 13.09
N GLN A 53 14.20 -24.02 14.17
CA GLN A 53 13.10 -23.15 14.54
C GLN A 53 13.04 -22.94 16.05
N LEU A 54 12.77 -21.71 16.49
CA LEU A 54 12.41 -21.37 17.86
C LEU A 54 10.97 -20.88 17.92
N LYS A 55 10.25 -21.26 18.97
CA LYS A 55 8.92 -20.75 19.28
C LYS A 55 8.90 -20.26 20.73
N LEU A 56 8.69 -18.97 20.89
CA LEU A 56 8.51 -18.31 22.17
C LEU A 56 7.02 -18.11 22.42
N SER A 57 6.51 -18.63 23.54
CA SER A 57 5.16 -18.40 24.06
C SER A 57 5.24 -17.70 25.42
N LEU A 58 4.54 -16.58 25.56
CA LEU A 58 4.48 -15.77 26.76
C LEU A 58 3.07 -15.82 27.31
N TYR A 59 2.93 -16.14 28.59
CA TYR A 59 1.67 -16.17 29.30
C TYR A 59 1.71 -15.14 30.43
N PHE A 60 0.85 -14.12 30.35
CA PHE A 60 0.75 -13.08 31.38
C PHE A 60 -0.56 -13.26 32.17
N CYS A 61 -0.45 -13.49 33.48
CA CYS A 61 -1.58 -13.51 34.42
C CYS A 61 -1.58 -12.18 35.20
N ASP A 62 -2.53 -11.29 34.90
CA ASP A 62 -2.74 -10.04 35.66
C ASP A 62 -3.59 -10.29 36.91
N HIS A 63 -4.48 -11.30 36.87
CA HIS A 63 -5.35 -11.71 37.97
C HIS A 63 -5.60 -13.24 37.90
N PRO A 64 -5.76 -13.96 39.02
CA PRO A 64 -6.04 -15.41 39.02
C PRO A 64 -7.36 -15.81 38.34
N GLU A 65 -8.27 -14.85 38.11
CA GLU A 65 -9.58 -15.10 37.48
C GLU A 65 -9.65 -14.68 36.00
N THR A 66 -8.62 -14.00 35.48
CA THR A 66 -8.60 -13.59 34.06
C THR A 66 -7.88 -14.64 33.21
N PRO A 67 -8.39 -14.97 32.02
CA PRO A 67 -7.67 -15.85 31.10
C PRO A 67 -6.31 -15.22 30.76
N PRO A 68 -5.23 -16.01 30.73
CA PRO A 68 -3.89 -15.48 30.52
C PRO A 68 -3.80 -14.82 29.13
N LEU A 69 -3.18 -13.65 29.06
CA LEU A 69 -2.82 -13.06 27.78
C LEU A 69 -1.66 -13.87 27.20
N VAL A 70 -1.91 -14.51 26.04
CA VAL A 70 -0.91 -15.31 25.34
C VAL A 70 -0.31 -14.52 24.18
N ARG A 71 1.01 -14.43 24.12
CA ARG A 71 1.73 -13.94 22.93
C ARG A 71 2.69 -15.00 22.43
N GLN A 72 2.71 -15.24 21.13
CA GLN A 72 3.61 -16.20 20.50
C GLN A 72 4.47 -15.53 19.43
N ARG A 73 5.71 -15.99 19.29
CA ARG A 73 6.63 -15.61 18.22
C ARG A 73 7.43 -16.82 17.77
N GLU A 74 7.47 -17.05 16.47
CA GLU A 74 8.31 -18.08 15.86
C GLU A 74 9.50 -17.44 15.12
N ILE A 75 10.67 -18.06 15.19
CA ILE A 75 11.91 -17.64 14.52
C ILE A 75 12.44 -18.85 13.75
N LEU A 76 12.71 -18.68 12.46
CA LEU A 76 13.38 -19.68 11.62
C LEU A 76 14.88 -19.38 11.56
N ASN A 77 15.72 -20.40 11.68
CA ASN A 77 17.18 -20.36 11.65
C ASN A 77 17.81 -19.35 12.65
N PRO A 78 17.64 -19.57 13.97
CA PRO A 78 18.14 -18.64 14.99
C PRO A 78 19.68 -18.56 15.01
N LEU A 79 20.22 -17.36 15.25
CA LEU A 79 21.64 -17.02 15.04
C LEU A 79 22.56 -17.30 16.26
N GLY A 80 22.16 -18.21 17.15
CA GLY A 80 22.94 -18.62 18.33
C GLY A 80 22.82 -17.69 19.55
N GLN A 81 22.48 -16.41 19.35
CA GLN A 81 22.02 -15.51 20.41
C GLN A 81 20.76 -14.77 19.95
N GLU A 82 19.66 -14.95 20.68
CA GLU A 82 18.39 -14.29 20.39
C GLU A 82 17.95 -13.45 21.60
N ASP A 83 17.75 -12.15 21.40
CA ASP A 83 17.29 -11.22 22.41
C ASP A 83 15.81 -10.85 22.19
N PHE A 84 15.00 -11.04 23.22
CA PHE A 84 13.58 -10.72 23.20
C PHE A 84 13.27 -9.58 24.15
N TYR A 85 12.75 -8.48 23.61
CA TYR A 85 12.27 -7.35 24.40
C TYR A 85 10.77 -7.49 24.68
N LEU A 86 10.41 -7.55 25.96
CA LEU A 86 9.05 -7.69 26.44
C LEU A 86 8.46 -6.31 26.77
N PRO A 87 7.23 -5.99 26.34
CA PRO A 87 6.61 -4.69 26.62
C PRO A 87 6.51 -4.41 28.13
N PRO A 88 6.31 -3.14 28.55
CA PRO A 88 6.23 -2.78 29.96
C PRO A 88 5.19 -3.60 30.71
N LEU A 89 5.67 -4.42 31.65
CA LEU A 89 4.82 -5.29 32.45
C LEU A 89 4.27 -4.48 33.62
N GLN A 90 2.94 -4.49 33.79
CA GLN A 90 2.35 -4.17 35.10
C GLN A 90 2.71 -5.29 36.08
N ALA A 91 2.65 -5.02 37.39
CA ALA A 91 3.01 -6.00 38.41
C ALA A 91 2.21 -7.30 38.20
N GLY A 92 2.89 -8.44 37.97
CA GLY A 92 2.20 -9.69 37.63
C GLY A 92 3.12 -10.89 37.49
N HIS A 93 2.53 -12.05 37.25
CA HIS A 93 3.24 -13.30 36.96
C HIS A 93 3.36 -13.48 35.45
N LEU A 94 4.59 -13.49 34.96
CA LEU A 94 4.92 -13.82 33.57
C LEU A 94 5.50 -15.22 33.51
N SER A 95 4.88 -16.11 32.74
CA SER A 95 5.49 -17.40 32.39
C SER A 95 6.04 -17.33 30.96
N VAL A 96 7.32 -17.61 30.82
CA VAL A 96 8.02 -17.67 29.54
C VAL A 96 8.21 -19.14 29.16
N PHE A 97 7.76 -19.50 27.97
CA PHE A 97 7.92 -20.83 27.41
C PHE A 97 8.65 -20.74 26.07
N ILE A 98 9.76 -21.44 25.93
CA ILE A 98 10.56 -21.49 24.71
C ILE A 98 10.64 -22.94 24.27
N GLU A 99 10.34 -23.18 23.00
CA GLU A 99 10.43 -24.47 22.33
C GLU A 99 11.42 -24.33 21.16
N ALA A 100 12.38 -25.24 21.05
CA ALA A 100 13.35 -25.31 19.96
C ALA A 100 13.08 -26.58 19.14
N TYR A 101 12.97 -26.46 17.83
CA TYR A 101 12.66 -27.55 16.91
C TYR A 101 13.75 -27.72 15.85
N HIS A 102 13.98 -28.98 15.49
CA HIS A 102 14.63 -29.40 14.25
C HIS A 102 13.54 -29.72 13.21
N ILE A 103 13.70 -29.23 11.97
CA ILE A 103 12.74 -29.46 10.88
C ILE A 103 13.32 -30.53 9.96
N ASN A 104 12.71 -31.71 9.97
CA ASN A 104 13.11 -32.75 9.02
C ASN A 104 12.58 -32.38 7.62
N THR A 105 13.45 -31.87 6.75
CA THR A 105 13.09 -31.37 5.41
C THR A 105 12.50 -32.45 4.50
N ASN A 106 12.77 -33.72 4.76
CA ASN A 106 12.26 -34.83 3.93
C ASN A 106 10.80 -35.19 4.26
N THR A 107 10.36 -34.92 5.48
CA THR A 107 9.03 -35.32 5.98
C THR A 107 8.18 -34.12 6.40
N ASN A 108 8.76 -32.92 6.45
CA ASN A 108 8.16 -31.70 6.96
C ASN A 108 7.62 -31.83 8.40
N THR A 109 8.20 -32.73 9.20
CA THR A 109 7.86 -32.89 10.62
C THR A 109 8.79 -32.07 11.50
N LYS A 110 8.21 -31.43 12.52
CA LYS A 110 8.97 -30.71 13.56
C LYS A 110 9.28 -31.65 14.71
N GLU A 111 10.56 -31.81 15.03
CA GLU A 111 11.03 -32.57 16.19
C GLU A 111 11.49 -31.60 17.27
N LEU A 112 10.93 -31.68 18.48
CA LEU A 112 11.32 -30.83 19.60
C LEU A 112 12.71 -31.26 20.10
N VAL A 113 13.72 -30.39 19.91
CA VAL A 113 15.11 -30.66 20.32
C VAL A 113 15.46 -30.05 21.67
N GLY A 114 14.66 -29.09 22.15
CA GLY A 114 14.74 -28.62 23.53
C GLY A 114 13.63 -27.66 23.93
N TYR A 115 13.46 -27.46 25.23
CA TYR A 115 12.48 -26.50 25.77
C TYR A 115 12.97 -25.82 27.05
N LEU A 116 12.35 -24.70 27.40
CA LEU A 116 12.55 -23.96 28.65
C LEU A 116 11.21 -23.38 29.14
N ILE A 117 10.91 -23.61 30.42
CA ILE A 117 9.79 -22.98 31.13
C ILE A 117 10.37 -22.17 32.27
N LYS A 118 10.03 -20.88 32.35
CA LYS A 118 10.46 -20.00 33.45
C LYS A 118 9.30 -19.13 33.92
N GLU A 119 9.01 -19.17 35.22
CA GLU A 119 8.13 -18.19 35.85
C GLU A 119 8.94 -17.00 36.37
N ILE A 120 8.47 -15.80 36.07
CA ILE A 120 9.09 -14.54 36.43
C ILE A 120 8.06 -13.70 37.18
N LYS A 121 8.40 -13.28 38.40
CA LYS A 121 7.66 -12.22 39.09
C LYS A 121 8.13 -10.88 38.56
N ALA A 122 7.30 -10.20 37.78
CA ALA A 122 7.62 -8.89 37.25
C ALA A 122 7.27 -7.80 38.27
N HIS A 123 8.25 -6.96 38.63
CA HIS A 123 8.02 -5.75 39.40
C HIS A 123 7.94 -4.53 38.45
N PRO A 124 7.03 -3.57 38.68
CA PRO A 124 6.98 -2.35 37.88
C PRO A 124 8.33 -1.62 37.95
N GLY A 125 8.98 -1.42 36.80
CA GLY A 125 10.26 -0.72 36.71
C GLY A 125 11.51 -1.56 36.92
N GLY A 126 11.41 -2.89 36.98
CA GLY A 126 12.58 -3.78 37.06
C GLY A 126 12.98 -4.34 35.68
N THR A 127 14.26 -4.24 35.33
CA THR A 127 14.85 -5.04 34.24
C THR A 127 15.08 -6.45 34.77
N VAL A 128 14.39 -7.44 34.20
CA VAL A 128 14.71 -8.85 34.43
C VAL A 128 15.57 -9.31 33.27
N ALA A 129 16.86 -9.49 33.52
CA ALA A 129 17.75 -10.20 32.62
C ALA A 129 17.69 -11.69 32.96
N LEU A 130 17.28 -12.52 32.00
CA LEU A 130 17.46 -13.96 32.09
C LEU A 130 18.78 -14.30 31.40
N ASP A 131 19.87 -14.31 32.15
CA ASP A 131 21.17 -14.69 31.61
C ASP A 131 21.27 -16.22 31.47
N ALA A 132 21.66 -16.65 30.27
CA ALA A 132 22.13 -18.00 29.90
C ALA A 132 21.36 -19.17 30.53
N LEU A 133 20.19 -19.49 29.99
CA LEU A 133 19.43 -20.67 30.38
C LEU A 133 19.65 -21.80 29.37
N PRO A 134 20.23 -22.94 29.77
CA PRO A 134 20.33 -24.11 28.89
C PRO A 134 18.93 -24.66 28.62
N LEU A 135 18.64 -24.97 27.35
CA LEU A 135 17.43 -25.70 26.99
C LEU A 135 17.54 -27.14 27.53
N THR A 136 16.44 -27.66 28.08
CA THR A 136 16.37 -29.07 28.46
C THR A 136 16.21 -29.89 27.18
N HIS A 137 17.14 -30.81 26.91
CA HIS A 137 17.04 -31.73 25.77
C HIS A 137 15.97 -32.79 26.00
N GLY A 138 15.16 -33.07 24.97
CA GLY A 138 14.24 -34.21 24.94
C GLY A 138 12.75 -33.85 24.87
N GLN A 139 11.91 -34.87 25.05
CA GLN A 139 10.46 -34.76 24.98
C GLN A 139 9.90 -33.97 26.17
N LEU A 140 8.83 -33.18 25.93
CA LEU A 140 8.04 -32.60 27.02
C LEU A 140 7.55 -33.73 27.94
N PRO A 141 7.49 -33.52 29.27
CA PRO A 141 6.99 -34.53 30.18
C PRO A 141 5.59 -35.02 29.74
N GLU A 142 5.40 -36.32 29.61
CA GLU A 142 4.09 -36.89 29.28
C GLU A 142 3.04 -36.41 30.30
N GLY A 143 1.94 -35.83 29.79
CA GLY A 143 0.89 -35.25 30.62
C GLY A 143 1.16 -33.82 31.12
N PHE A 144 2.18 -33.12 30.60
CA PHE A 144 2.36 -31.70 30.87
C PHE A 144 1.17 -30.89 30.32
N GLN A 145 0.23 -30.55 31.20
CA GLN A 145 -0.80 -29.55 30.95
C GLN A 145 -0.42 -28.26 31.67
N PHE A 146 -0.34 -27.17 30.92
CA PHE A 146 -0.02 -25.87 31.46
C PHE A 146 -1.15 -25.41 32.40
N LYS A 147 -0.91 -25.46 33.70
CA LYS A 147 -1.87 -25.00 34.72
C LYS A 147 -1.74 -23.48 34.86
N ALA A 148 -2.26 -22.75 33.87
CA ALA A 148 -2.27 -21.30 33.91
C ALA A 148 -3.11 -20.82 35.11
N CYS A 149 -2.47 -20.10 36.03
CA CYS A 149 -3.09 -19.34 37.11
C CYS A 149 -4.06 -20.16 38.01
N THR A 150 -3.56 -20.98 38.94
CA THR A 150 -4.38 -21.45 40.09
C THR A 150 -3.63 -21.22 41.40
N SER A 151 -4.08 -20.25 42.20
CA SER A 151 -3.81 -20.25 43.64
C SER A 151 -4.82 -21.20 44.30
N THR A 152 -4.34 -22.22 45.00
CA THR A 152 -5.20 -23.14 45.76
C THR A 152 -5.94 -22.34 46.86
N PRO A 153 -7.28 -22.25 46.85
CA PRO A 153 -8.00 -21.66 47.96
C PRO A 153 -8.00 -22.66 49.14
N GLN A 154 -7.66 -22.20 50.35
CA GLN A 154 -7.97 -22.96 51.56
C GLN A 154 -9.50 -23.12 51.65
N SER A 155 -9.97 -24.35 51.67
CA SER A 155 -11.37 -24.75 51.82
C SER A 155 -11.98 -24.21 53.12
N PRO A 156 -13.20 -23.64 53.07
CA PRO A 156 -14.22 -23.88 54.05
C PRO A 156 -15.15 -25.02 53.60
N LYS A 157 -15.61 -25.79 54.58
CA LYS A 157 -16.46 -26.98 54.49
C LYS A 157 -17.66 -26.82 53.55
N GLU A 158 -17.85 -27.82 52.68
CA GLU A 158 -19.10 -28.08 51.94
C GLU A 158 -20.17 -28.66 52.88
N ASP A 159 -21.40 -28.14 52.75
CA ASP A 159 -22.62 -28.90 52.98
C ASP A 159 -23.18 -29.34 51.62
N THR A 160 -23.42 -30.64 51.53
CA THR A 160 -23.94 -31.44 50.42
C THR A 160 -25.37 -31.07 50.00
N LEU A 161 -25.64 -31.01 48.69
CA LEU A 161 -26.90 -31.50 48.08
C LEU A 161 -26.64 -32.00 46.64
N THR A 162 -27.15 -33.21 46.37
CA THR A 162 -26.96 -34.07 45.18
C THR A 162 -27.78 -33.67 43.93
N PRO A 163 -27.38 -34.14 42.72
CA PRO A 163 -27.95 -33.73 41.44
C PRO A 163 -29.04 -34.66 40.88
N ALA A 164 -29.90 -34.11 40.02
CA ALA A 164 -30.80 -34.85 39.14
C ALA A 164 -30.21 -34.93 37.73
N SER A 165 -30.08 -36.17 37.26
CA SER A 165 -29.70 -36.60 35.91
C SER A 165 -30.79 -36.27 34.88
N LEU A 166 -30.39 -35.98 33.63
CA LEU A 166 -31.11 -36.45 32.44
C LEU A 166 -30.17 -36.52 31.24
N SER A 167 -30.09 -37.74 30.72
CA SER A 167 -29.31 -38.23 29.59
C SER A 167 -29.96 -37.91 28.24
N GLY A 168 -29.13 -37.73 27.21
CA GLY A 168 -29.52 -37.78 25.80
C GLY A 168 -28.33 -38.04 24.89
N GLN A 169 -28.18 -39.30 24.46
CA GLN A 169 -27.22 -39.79 23.46
C GLN A 169 -27.76 -39.68 22.03
N TYR A 170 -26.89 -39.99 21.06
CA TYR A 170 -27.00 -40.11 19.59
C TYR A 170 -26.48 -38.89 18.81
N GLY A 171 -25.55 -39.01 17.86
CA GLY A 171 -24.86 -40.17 17.31
C GLY A 171 -23.74 -39.72 16.36
N SER A 172 -22.71 -40.56 16.26
CA SER A 172 -21.55 -40.41 15.40
C SER A 172 -21.78 -41.03 14.02
N THR A 173 -21.36 -40.35 12.96
CA THR A 173 -20.94 -40.97 11.70
C THR A 173 -19.75 -40.20 11.15
N GLY A 174 -18.60 -40.89 11.06
CA GLY A 174 -17.42 -40.43 10.33
C GLY A 174 -17.34 -41.13 8.97
N ILE A 175 -16.88 -40.40 7.95
CA ILE A 175 -16.28 -40.88 6.69
C ILE A 175 -15.28 -39.77 6.31
N SER A 176 -13.98 -40.02 6.49
CA SER A 176 -13.00 -40.44 5.48
C SER A 176 -12.52 -39.32 4.56
N THR A 177 -11.21 -39.17 4.59
CA THR A 177 -10.31 -38.29 3.84
C THR A 177 -10.44 -38.42 2.33
N ASP A 178 -10.31 -37.30 1.63
CA ASP A 178 -9.46 -37.26 0.42
C ASP A 178 -8.72 -35.92 0.33
N SER A 179 -7.42 -36.07 0.18
CA SER A 179 -6.39 -35.05 0.14
C SER A 179 -6.10 -34.65 -1.31
N SER A 180 -6.07 -33.36 -1.62
CA SER A 180 -5.27 -32.84 -2.72
C SER A 180 -4.35 -31.76 -2.18
N GLN A 181 -3.07 -32.12 -2.14
CA GLN A 181 -1.92 -31.29 -1.82
C GLN A 181 -1.85 -30.06 -2.73
N GLU A 182 -1.56 -28.91 -2.15
CA GLU A 182 -0.83 -27.85 -2.83
C GLU A 182 0.33 -27.43 -1.93
N ASN A 183 1.53 -27.61 -2.47
CA ASN A 183 2.81 -27.30 -1.84
C ASN A 183 3.05 -25.79 -1.93
N ASP A 184 3.10 -25.11 -0.79
CA ASP A 184 3.69 -23.78 -0.68
C ASP A 184 4.90 -23.83 0.27
N THR A 185 6.08 -23.73 -0.33
CA THR A 185 7.35 -23.46 0.35
C THR A 185 7.38 -21.99 0.77
N ALA A 186 7.29 -21.75 2.08
CA ALA A 186 7.32 -20.43 2.68
C ALA A 186 8.77 -19.87 2.75
N GLY A 187 9.07 -18.89 1.90
CA GLY A 187 10.15 -17.92 2.09
C GLY A 187 9.58 -16.61 2.65
N ASP A 188 10.34 -15.92 3.49
CA ASP A 188 9.96 -14.64 4.11
C ASP A 188 9.59 -13.58 3.06
N HIS A 189 8.30 -13.44 2.76
CA HIS A 189 7.78 -12.38 1.90
C HIS A 189 6.54 -11.75 2.52
N LEU A 190 6.62 -10.43 2.71
CA LEU A 190 5.51 -9.58 3.13
C LEU A 190 4.58 -9.38 1.91
N ILE A 191 3.61 -10.27 1.75
CA ILE A 191 2.61 -10.20 0.67
C ILE A 191 1.50 -9.23 1.10
N ALA A 192 1.48 -8.02 0.52
CA ALA A 192 0.37 -7.09 0.70
C ALA A 192 -0.79 -7.49 -0.22
N ARG A 193 -1.87 -8.03 0.37
CA ARG A 193 -3.14 -8.26 -0.33
C ARG A 193 -4.10 -7.11 -0.01
N GLY A 194 -4.31 -6.25 -0.99
CA GLY A 194 -5.47 -5.37 -0.97
C GLY A 194 -6.63 -6.00 -1.68
N HIS A 195 -7.82 -5.57 -1.32
CA HIS A 195 -9.02 -5.74 -2.13
C HIS A 195 -9.93 -4.53 -1.90
N ILE A 196 -10.65 -4.13 -2.94
CA ILE A 196 -11.70 -3.10 -2.83
C ILE A 196 -13.02 -3.81 -2.55
N PHE A 197 -13.71 -3.36 -1.52
CA PHE A 197 -15.11 -3.71 -1.32
C PHE A 197 -15.97 -2.80 -2.19
N THR A 198 -16.73 -3.38 -3.12
CA THR A 198 -17.82 -2.68 -3.81
C THR A 198 -19.07 -2.74 -2.93
N GLY A 199 -19.14 -1.81 -1.98
CA GLY A 199 -20.30 -1.57 -1.11
C GLY A 199 -20.20 -0.13 -0.63
N TYR A 200 -21.30 0.61 -0.61
CA TYR A 200 -21.41 2.07 -0.67
C TYR A 200 -21.12 2.78 0.68
N PRO A 201 -19.86 3.05 1.08
CA PRO A 201 -19.59 3.57 2.41
C PRO A 201 -19.79 5.07 2.41
N SER A 202 -21.03 5.50 2.67
CA SER A 202 -21.43 6.86 2.41
C SER A 202 -21.11 7.81 3.56
N HIS A 203 -21.16 7.45 4.84
CA HIS A 203 -21.04 8.50 5.88
C HIS A 203 -20.35 8.12 7.21
N GLY A 204 -20.18 6.83 7.53
CA GLY A 204 -19.55 6.44 8.79
C GLY A 204 -18.79 5.13 8.74
N ILE A 205 -17.59 5.11 9.35
CA ILE A 205 -16.81 3.93 9.66
C ILE A 205 -16.52 3.90 11.17
N THR A 206 -16.72 2.76 11.82
CA THR A 206 -16.26 2.55 13.20
C THR A 206 -15.80 1.10 13.40
N SER A 207 -15.08 0.81 14.48
CA SER A 207 -14.57 -0.55 14.70
C SER A 207 -14.32 -0.92 16.16
N LEU A 208 -14.31 -2.23 16.41
CA LEU A 208 -13.92 -2.87 17.66
C LEU A 208 -12.97 -4.03 17.34
N GLY A 209 -11.69 -3.85 17.69
CA GLY A 209 -10.64 -4.81 17.34
C GLY A 209 -10.42 -4.87 15.82
N HIS A 210 -10.78 -5.98 15.19
CA HIS A 210 -10.77 -6.12 13.73
C HIS A 210 -12.16 -6.06 13.10
N ARG A 211 -13.23 -6.01 13.89
CA ARG A 211 -14.59 -5.89 13.36
C ARG A 211 -14.89 -4.45 13.03
N VAL A 212 -15.28 -4.19 11.80
CA VAL A 212 -15.55 -2.86 11.25
C VAL A 212 -17.00 -2.79 10.86
N LEU A 213 -17.66 -1.72 11.27
CA LEU A 213 -19.02 -1.40 10.84
C LEU A 213 -18.95 -0.23 9.88
N LEU A 214 -19.56 -0.41 8.71
CA LEU A 214 -19.55 0.54 7.60
C LEU A 214 -20.99 0.89 7.27
N SER A 215 -21.30 2.18 7.14
CA SER A 215 -22.55 2.59 6.48
C SER A 215 -22.58 2.02 5.06
N ASN A 216 -23.71 1.54 4.55
CA ASN A 216 -23.87 1.14 3.16
C ASN A 216 -25.13 1.81 2.60
N SER A 217 -24.98 2.94 1.92
CA SER A 217 -26.10 3.63 1.28
C SER A 217 -26.02 3.49 -0.23
N ALA A 218 -26.80 2.55 -0.74
CA ALA A 218 -26.96 2.39 -2.17
C ALA A 218 -27.91 3.48 -2.70
N SER A 219 -27.40 4.36 -3.55
CA SER A 219 -28.23 5.40 -4.20
C SER A 219 -29.39 4.82 -5.02
N ASP A 220 -29.32 3.54 -5.40
CA ASP A 220 -30.20 2.92 -6.38
C ASP A 220 -30.99 1.71 -5.81
N TYR A 221 -30.73 1.30 -4.55
CA TYR A 221 -31.46 0.20 -3.90
C TYR A 221 -32.30 0.74 -2.74
N SER A 222 -33.53 0.22 -2.60
CA SER A 222 -34.50 0.64 -1.59
C SER A 222 -34.17 0.23 -0.14
N THR A 223 -32.94 -0.20 0.15
CA THR A 223 -32.55 -0.65 1.49
C THR A 223 -31.17 -0.10 1.85
N ASP A 224 -31.16 0.92 2.70
CA ASP A 224 -29.96 1.33 3.40
C ASP A 224 -29.58 0.26 4.44
N SER A 225 -28.30 -0.07 4.51
CA SER A 225 -27.81 -1.12 5.41
C SER A 225 -26.53 -0.70 6.12
N LEU A 226 -26.15 -1.44 7.16
CA LEU A 226 -24.80 -1.43 7.72
C LEU A 226 -24.11 -2.71 7.29
N MET A 227 -22.86 -2.59 6.87
CA MET A 227 -22.00 -3.71 6.55
C MET A 227 -21.04 -3.95 7.72
N LEU A 228 -21.13 -5.13 8.32
CA LEU A 228 -20.14 -5.63 9.27
C LEU A 228 -19.08 -6.42 8.49
N ALA A 229 -17.83 -6.04 8.62
CA ALA A 229 -16.69 -6.71 8.00
C ALA A 229 -15.59 -6.99 9.04
N ASP A 230 -14.71 -7.96 8.75
CA ASP A 230 -13.43 -8.06 9.43
C ASP A 230 -12.40 -7.29 8.60
N ALA A 231 -11.67 -6.35 9.19
CA ALA A 231 -10.66 -5.54 8.51
C ALA A 231 -9.57 -6.39 7.83
N ARG A 232 -9.32 -7.60 8.34
CA ARG A 232 -8.35 -8.57 7.80
C ARG A 232 -8.93 -9.41 6.68
N SER A 233 -10.26 -9.48 6.58
CA SER A 233 -10.98 -10.22 5.54
C SER A 233 -11.34 -9.28 4.40
N ASP A 234 -11.50 -9.85 3.21
CA ASP A 234 -12.00 -9.16 2.02
C ASP A 234 -13.49 -9.42 1.79
N LYS A 235 -14.13 -10.15 2.71
CA LYS A 235 -15.56 -10.48 2.62
C LYS A 235 -16.33 -9.82 3.76
N PRO A 236 -17.45 -9.15 3.45
CA PRO A 236 -18.36 -8.70 4.49
C PRO A 236 -18.85 -9.91 5.26
N THR A 237 -18.81 -9.80 6.58
CA THR A 237 -19.28 -10.88 7.47
C THR A 237 -20.80 -10.89 7.52
N ARG A 238 -21.43 -9.70 7.48
CA ARG A 238 -22.88 -9.56 7.61
C ARG A 238 -23.37 -8.21 7.08
N PHE A 239 -24.58 -8.20 6.54
CA PHE A 239 -25.37 -6.98 6.30
C PHE A 239 -26.47 -6.88 7.35
N ILE A 240 -26.67 -5.68 7.87
CA ILE A 240 -27.72 -5.33 8.83
C ILE A 240 -28.61 -4.32 8.12
N GLU A 241 -29.81 -4.76 7.73
CA GLU A 241 -30.79 -3.86 7.12
C GLU A 241 -31.26 -2.82 8.13
N LEU A 242 -31.34 -1.57 7.69
CA LEU A 242 -31.91 -0.49 8.47
C LEU A 242 -33.32 -0.23 7.94
N HIS A 243 -34.31 -0.30 8.82
CA HIS A 243 -35.70 -0.02 8.45
C HIS A 243 -35.91 1.48 8.14
N ASP A 244 -37.04 1.77 7.49
CA ASP A 244 -37.62 3.11 7.30
C ASP A 244 -36.84 4.10 6.41
N ASN A 245 -36.03 3.66 5.44
CA ASN A 245 -35.18 4.56 4.63
C ASN A 245 -34.16 5.32 5.51
N CYS A 246 -33.63 4.65 6.52
CA CYS A 246 -32.57 5.19 7.37
C CYS A 246 -31.24 5.24 6.61
N ILE A 247 -30.86 6.41 6.08
CA ILE A 247 -29.54 6.62 5.48
C ILE A 247 -28.54 6.85 6.62
N PRO A 248 -27.57 5.97 6.90
CA PRO A 248 -26.65 6.16 8.01
C PRO A 248 -25.83 7.43 7.77
N LYS A 249 -25.83 8.34 8.74
CA LYS A 249 -25.08 9.61 8.70
C LYS A 249 -23.84 9.61 9.58
N SER A 250 -23.97 9.07 10.79
CA SER A 250 -22.87 8.90 11.73
C SER A 250 -23.09 7.61 12.50
N ILE A 251 -22.00 6.89 12.77
CA ILE A 251 -21.99 5.60 13.43
C ILE A 251 -20.96 5.67 14.55
N SER A 252 -21.34 5.24 15.74
CA SER A 252 -20.41 5.15 16.88
C SER A 252 -20.56 3.80 17.56
N LEU A 253 -19.45 3.24 18.02
CA LEU A 253 -19.37 1.92 18.64
C LEU A 253 -18.58 2.01 19.94
N HIS A 254 -19.11 1.38 20.99
CA HIS A 254 -18.46 1.29 22.29
C HIS A 254 -18.86 -0.03 22.96
N GLY A 255 -17.86 -0.88 23.23
CA GLY A 255 -18.11 -2.21 23.77
C GLY A 255 -19.03 -3.05 22.86
N ASN A 256 -20.08 -3.64 23.42
CA ASN A 256 -21.05 -4.44 22.68
C ASN A 256 -22.23 -3.62 22.10
N THR A 257 -22.14 -2.29 22.06
CA THR A 257 -23.23 -1.45 21.56
C THR A 257 -22.71 -0.55 20.45
N TYR A 258 -23.43 -0.51 19.33
CA TYR A 258 -23.26 0.54 18.32
C TYR A 258 -24.55 1.32 18.17
N ALA A 259 -24.42 2.57 17.75
CA ALA A 259 -25.54 3.43 17.44
C ALA A 259 -25.32 4.14 16.11
N VAL A 260 -26.42 4.48 15.46
CA VAL A 260 -26.46 5.08 14.13
C VAL A 260 -27.48 6.22 14.12
N ILE A 261 -27.06 7.36 13.60
CA ILE A 261 -27.96 8.45 13.22
C ILE A 261 -28.41 8.20 11.78
N CYS A 262 -29.72 8.21 11.57
CA CYS A 262 -30.36 8.09 10.26
C CYS A 262 -30.69 9.46 9.69
N GLU A 263 -30.04 9.85 8.59
CA GLU A 263 -30.49 10.95 7.74
C GLU A 263 -31.74 10.52 6.95
N GLY A 264 -32.69 11.45 6.76
CA GLY A 264 -33.98 11.17 6.13
C GLY A 264 -35.08 10.89 7.15
N THR A 265 -34.87 9.95 8.07
CA THR A 265 -35.83 9.68 9.17
C THR A 265 -35.58 10.49 10.43
N GLU A 266 -34.36 11.03 10.58
CA GLU A 266 -33.94 11.80 11.75
C GLU A 266 -34.11 11.02 13.06
N ARG A 267 -33.61 9.78 13.04
CA ARG A 267 -33.71 8.83 14.16
C ARG A 267 -32.34 8.38 14.64
N LEU A 268 -32.24 8.11 15.93
CA LEU A 268 -31.15 7.35 16.52
C LEU A 268 -31.58 5.90 16.68
N LEU A 269 -30.81 4.98 16.11
CA LEU A 269 -30.96 3.55 16.31
C LEU A 269 -29.75 3.05 17.10
N ALA A 270 -29.97 2.30 18.18
CA ALA A 270 -28.91 1.61 18.91
C ALA A 270 -29.09 0.10 18.75
N PHE A 271 -28.00 -0.65 18.75
CA PHE A 271 -28.00 -2.08 18.51
C PHE A 271 -26.96 -2.78 19.36
N SER A 272 -27.23 -4.04 19.70
CA SER A 272 -26.23 -4.94 20.28
C SER A 272 -25.34 -5.51 19.18
N LEU A 273 -24.02 -5.42 19.32
CA LEU A 273 -23.06 -5.91 18.32
C LEU A 273 -23.10 -7.44 18.18
N ASN A 274 -23.40 -8.17 19.26
CA ASN A 274 -23.46 -9.63 19.24
C ASN A 274 -24.77 -10.18 18.66
N THR A 275 -25.90 -9.55 18.96
CA THR A 275 -27.23 -10.04 18.55
C THR A 275 -27.77 -9.32 17.31
N HIS A 276 -27.26 -8.12 17.01
CA HIS A 276 -27.75 -7.20 15.98
C HIS A 276 -29.22 -6.81 16.14
N THR A 277 -29.73 -6.91 17.37
CA THR A 277 -31.09 -6.49 17.72
C THR A 277 -31.07 -5.03 18.17
N ILE A 278 -32.11 -4.29 17.82
CA ILE A 278 -32.32 -2.91 18.28
C ILE A 278 -32.37 -2.88 19.82
N ILE A 279 -31.70 -1.90 20.40
CA ILE A 279 -31.74 -1.57 21.82
C ILE A 279 -32.57 -0.28 21.96
N GLY A 280 -33.66 -0.35 22.72
CA GLY A 280 -34.56 0.78 22.94
C GLY A 280 -35.85 0.70 22.13
N PRO A 281 -36.50 1.84 21.83
CA PRO A 281 -37.73 1.87 21.04
C PRO A 281 -37.53 1.18 19.70
N LYS A 282 -38.50 0.38 19.26
CA LYS A 282 -38.42 -0.38 18.00
C LYS A 282 -38.15 0.52 16.78
N ASP A 283 -38.73 1.71 16.79
CA ASP A 283 -38.60 2.69 15.71
C ASP A 283 -37.45 3.67 15.96
N GLY A 284 -36.62 3.47 16.99
CA GLY A 284 -35.58 4.41 17.40
C GLY A 284 -36.10 5.67 18.08
N TRP A 285 -35.16 6.49 18.55
CA TRP A 285 -35.47 7.79 19.14
C TRP A 285 -35.55 8.88 18.08
N ALA A 286 -36.61 9.69 18.10
CA ALA A 286 -36.72 10.85 17.23
C ALA A 286 -35.72 11.94 17.63
N LEU A 287 -34.99 12.48 16.65
CA LEU A 287 -33.97 13.51 16.85
C LEU A 287 -34.41 14.90 16.40
N ASN A 288 -35.48 15.01 15.60
CA ASN A 288 -35.81 16.18 14.77
C ASN A 288 -34.72 16.47 13.72
N LYS A 289 -34.96 17.46 12.85
CA LYS A 289 -34.09 17.72 11.70
C LYS A 289 -32.72 18.28 12.08
N GLY A 290 -31.68 17.74 11.46
CA GLY A 290 -30.32 18.27 11.56
C GLY A 290 -29.40 17.70 12.66
N PRO A 291 -29.49 16.41 13.04
CA PRO A 291 -28.39 15.74 13.72
C PRO A 291 -27.17 15.70 12.78
N GLN A 292 -25.98 15.89 13.35
CA GLN A 292 -24.73 15.94 12.59
C GLN A 292 -23.75 14.85 12.96
N ASP A 293 -23.58 14.59 14.24
CA ASP A 293 -22.58 13.64 14.70
C ASP A 293 -23.04 12.88 15.94
N LEU A 294 -22.41 11.74 16.19
CA LEU A 294 -22.73 10.78 17.24
C LEU A 294 -21.46 10.35 17.96
N ALA A 295 -21.47 10.38 19.29
CA ALA A 295 -20.47 9.70 20.09
C ALA A 295 -21.14 8.79 21.12
N LEU A 296 -20.59 7.59 21.29
CA LEU A 296 -21.04 6.61 22.26
C LEU A 296 -19.93 6.36 23.29
N SER A 297 -20.26 6.48 24.58
CA SER A 297 -19.32 6.22 25.68
C SER A 297 -20.06 5.61 26.87
N GLY A 298 -19.69 4.39 27.23
CA GLY A 298 -20.43 3.61 28.23
C GLY A 298 -21.91 3.45 27.83
N PRO A 299 -22.86 3.77 28.71
CA PRO A 299 -24.29 3.66 28.42
C PRO A 299 -24.86 4.88 27.69
N TYR A 300 -24.07 5.91 27.38
CA TYR A 300 -24.58 7.17 26.87
C TYR A 300 -24.26 7.36 25.38
N ALA A 301 -25.31 7.55 24.59
CA ALA A 301 -25.21 8.06 23.22
C ALA A 301 -25.48 9.57 23.23
N VAL A 302 -24.56 10.33 22.67
CA VAL A 302 -24.65 11.79 22.57
C VAL A 302 -24.71 12.18 21.11
N VAL A 303 -25.75 12.94 20.74
CA VAL A 303 -25.98 13.42 19.38
C VAL A 303 -25.77 14.93 19.33
N ALA A 304 -24.95 15.39 18.40
CA ALA A 304 -24.79 16.81 18.08
C ALA A 304 -25.90 17.26 17.15
N HIS A 305 -26.77 18.14 17.64
CA HIS A 305 -27.91 18.64 16.89
C HIS A 305 -27.66 20.08 16.42
N LYS A 306 -27.32 20.24 15.14
CA LYS A 306 -26.83 21.52 14.59
C LYS A 306 -27.95 22.57 14.50
N GLN A 307 -29.16 22.19 14.09
CA GLN A 307 -30.25 23.15 13.89
C GLN A 307 -30.76 23.70 15.23
N ASP A 308 -30.96 22.81 16.21
CA ASP A 308 -31.50 23.19 17.52
C ASP A 308 -30.43 23.63 18.53
N LYS A 309 -29.15 23.65 18.13
CA LYS A 309 -28.01 24.17 18.93
C LYS A 309 -27.86 23.54 20.32
N HIS A 310 -28.15 22.25 20.45
CA HIS A 310 -27.99 21.52 21.70
C HIS A 310 -27.47 20.11 21.46
N LEU A 311 -27.09 19.40 22.53
CA LEU A 311 -26.84 17.97 22.47
C LEU A 311 -28.06 17.21 22.96
N LEU A 312 -28.36 16.10 22.29
CA LEU A 312 -29.33 15.12 22.77
C LEU A 312 -28.56 13.96 23.40
N VAL A 313 -28.92 13.60 24.63
CA VAL A 313 -28.30 12.52 25.38
C VAL A 313 -29.31 11.41 25.61
N PHE A 314 -28.92 10.18 25.25
CA PHE A 314 -29.70 8.97 25.42
C PHE A 314 -28.94 7.98 26.29
N ASN A 315 -29.63 7.35 27.24
CA ASN A 315 -29.11 6.18 27.94
C ASN A 315 -29.53 4.93 27.15
N VAL A 316 -28.60 4.36 26.39
CA VAL A 316 -28.90 3.20 25.52
C VAL A 316 -29.09 1.91 26.32
N LEU A 317 -28.57 1.81 27.54
CA LEU A 317 -28.79 0.62 28.38
C LEU A 317 -30.12 0.67 29.15
N HIS A 318 -30.61 1.87 29.45
CA HIS A 318 -31.91 2.09 30.10
C HIS A 318 -32.73 3.01 29.20
N PRO A 319 -33.24 2.49 28.08
CA PRO A 319 -33.89 3.28 27.07
C PRO A 319 -35.15 3.94 27.63
N THR A 320 -35.07 5.24 27.89
CA THR A 320 -36.25 6.09 28.11
C THR A 320 -36.71 6.67 26.79
N GLU A 321 -38.00 6.94 26.63
CA GLU A 321 -38.53 7.52 25.39
C GLU A 321 -37.98 8.94 25.11
N ASN A 322 -37.62 9.69 26.15
CA ASN A 322 -37.19 11.08 26.02
C ASN A 322 -35.66 11.23 26.11
N ALA A 323 -35.11 11.96 25.14
CA ALA A 323 -33.74 12.46 25.19
C ALA A 323 -33.60 13.54 26.28
N ARG A 324 -32.45 13.57 26.96
CA ARG A 324 -32.07 14.75 27.75
C ARG A 324 -31.41 15.77 26.83
N SER A 325 -32.06 16.91 26.63
CA SER A 325 -31.45 18.04 25.93
C SER A 325 -30.43 18.73 26.86
N LEU A 326 -29.26 19.04 26.31
CA LEU A 326 -28.16 19.65 27.04
C LEU A 326 -27.64 20.89 26.28
N PRO A 327 -27.88 22.11 26.80
CA PRO A 327 -27.34 23.33 26.22
C PRO A 327 -25.89 23.53 26.67
N ILE A 328 -24.92 23.14 25.84
CA ILE A 328 -23.48 23.22 26.19
C ILE A 328 -22.83 24.49 25.63
N ALA A 329 -23.41 25.11 24.60
CA ALA A 329 -22.97 26.39 24.07
C ALA A 329 -24.11 27.12 23.34
N SER A 330 -23.90 28.41 23.04
CA SER A 330 -24.81 29.22 22.23
C SER A 330 -24.67 28.97 20.72
N THR A 331 -23.65 28.21 20.33
CA THR A 331 -23.28 27.91 18.94
C THR A 331 -23.62 26.46 18.58
N PRO A 332 -23.97 26.18 17.31
CA PRO A 332 -24.30 24.83 16.86
C PRO A 332 -23.16 23.82 17.08
N PRO A 333 -23.41 22.65 17.70
CA PRO A 333 -22.42 21.58 17.76
C PRO A 333 -22.29 20.90 16.39
N THR A 334 -21.06 20.60 15.96
CA THR A 334 -20.76 20.00 14.64
C THR A 334 -19.95 18.73 14.67
N ALA A 335 -19.12 18.51 15.69
CA ALA A 335 -18.26 17.35 15.79
C ALA A 335 -18.26 16.82 17.22
N LEU A 336 -18.23 15.49 17.36
CA LEU A 336 -18.12 14.82 18.63
C LEU A 336 -16.92 13.87 18.64
N ALA A 337 -16.29 13.72 19.80
CA ALA A 337 -15.35 12.65 20.05
C ALA A 337 -15.44 12.25 21.53
N THR A 338 -14.97 11.05 21.86
CA THR A 338 -14.93 10.59 23.25
C THR A 338 -13.66 9.81 23.56
N VAL A 339 -13.21 9.91 24.80
CA VAL A 339 -12.18 9.04 25.37
C VAL A 339 -12.45 8.87 26.85
N ASN A 340 -12.37 7.63 27.34
CA ASN A 340 -12.48 7.31 28.77
C ASN A 340 -13.71 7.94 29.48
N GLY A 341 -14.88 7.97 28.83
CA GLY A 341 -16.12 8.53 29.40
C GLY A 341 -16.27 10.05 29.31
N GLU A 342 -15.25 10.76 28.84
CA GLU A 342 -15.32 12.21 28.56
C GLU A 342 -15.73 12.44 27.11
N PHE A 343 -16.65 13.38 26.90
CA PHE A 343 -17.14 13.82 25.59
C PHE A 343 -16.54 15.16 25.23
N PHE A 344 -16.13 15.30 23.97
CA PHE A 344 -15.58 16.50 23.36
C PHE A 344 -16.55 16.97 22.29
N VAL A 345 -16.88 18.26 22.30
CA VAL A 345 -17.93 18.84 21.47
C VAL A 345 -17.36 20.03 20.74
N GLY A 346 -17.20 19.88 19.43
CA GLY A 346 -16.79 20.96 18.55
C GLY A 346 -17.98 21.85 18.20
N HIS A 347 -17.82 23.14 18.40
CA HIS A 347 -18.86 24.14 18.15
C HIS A 347 -18.55 24.95 16.90
N HIS A 348 -19.52 25.07 16.02
CA HIS A 348 -19.41 25.80 14.77
C HIS A 348 -19.69 27.28 14.97
N ASN A 349 -18.62 28.06 14.83
CA ASN A 349 -18.65 29.50 14.65
C ASN A 349 -17.61 29.85 13.58
N ALA A 350 -18.04 30.60 12.57
CA ALA A 350 -17.25 30.87 11.37
C ALA A 350 -15.97 31.68 11.66
N GLN A 351 -15.96 32.48 12.73
CA GLN A 351 -14.86 33.38 13.09
C GLN A 351 -13.93 32.80 14.17
N SER A 352 -14.42 31.85 14.96
CA SER A 352 -13.65 31.20 16.03
C SER A 352 -14.30 29.88 16.39
N GLY A 353 -13.52 28.81 16.56
CA GLY A 353 -14.05 27.56 17.06
C GLY A 353 -13.84 27.39 18.56
N GLN A 354 -14.70 26.59 19.17
CA GLN A 354 -14.57 26.16 20.56
C GLN A 354 -14.78 24.65 20.61
N VAL A 355 -14.04 23.97 21.48
CA VAL A 355 -14.34 22.60 21.89
C VAL A 355 -14.66 22.62 23.37
N SER A 356 -15.87 22.24 23.76
CA SER A 356 -16.22 22.04 25.17
C SER A 356 -16.10 20.57 25.53
N THR A 357 -15.90 20.29 26.81
CA THR A 357 -15.89 18.92 27.32
C THR A 357 -16.91 18.73 28.43
N PHE A 358 -17.40 17.51 28.58
CA PHE A 358 -18.20 17.11 29.72
C PHE A 358 -18.10 15.60 29.93
N TYR A 359 -18.48 15.13 31.11
CA TYR A 359 -18.57 13.70 31.43
C TYR A 359 -19.76 13.42 32.33
N PHE A 360 -20.18 12.16 32.35
CA PHE A 360 -21.21 11.67 33.28
C PHE A 360 -20.53 11.08 34.53
N THR A 361 -20.99 11.49 35.70
CA THR A 361 -20.63 10.84 36.98
C THR A 361 -21.27 9.46 37.07
N SER A 362 -20.84 8.63 38.02
CA SER A 362 -21.47 7.32 38.28
C SER A 362 -22.97 7.40 38.61
N GLN A 363 -23.44 8.57 39.08
CA GLN A 363 -24.86 8.85 39.35
C GLN A 363 -25.62 9.38 38.11
N GLY A 364 -24.97 9.49 36.95
CA GLY A 364 -25.56 10.06 35.73
C GLY A 364 -25.65 11.59 35.70
N ASN A 365 -25.12 12.29 36.71
CA ASN A 365 -25.01 13.75 36.70
C ASN A 365 -23.92 14.20 35.71
N ILE A 366 -24.16 15.31 35.01
CA ILE A 366 -23.22 15.88 34.04
C ILE A 366 -22.29 16.84 34.76
N ARG A 367 -20.99 16.74 34.45
CA ARG A 367 -19.98 17.72 34.85
C ARG A 367 -19.31 18.28 33.62
N ILE A 368 -19.25 19.61 33.55
CA ILE A 368 -18.56 20.33 32.47
C ILE A 368 -17.07 20.30 32.78
N GLY A 369 -16.26 19.96 31.77
CA GLY A 369 -14.82 19.93 31.85
C GLY A 369 -14.16 21.21 31.32
N GLN A 370 -12.94 21.07 30.81
CA GLN A 370 -12.20 22.15 30.19
C GLN A 370 -12.78 22.57 28.83
N SER A 371 -12.50 23.81 28.41
CA SER A 371 -12.77 24.26 27.05
C SER A 371 -11.47 24.56 26.32
N TYR A 372 -11.48 24.32 25.02
CA TYR A 372 -10.36 24.55 24.12
C TYR A 372 -10.83 25.51 23.03
N THR A 373 -9.92 26.33 22.52
CA THR A 373 -10.20 27.24 21.41
C THR A 373 -9.59 26.70 20.11
N SER A 374 -10.19 27.02 18.98
CA SER A 374 -9.60 26.79 17.67
C SER A 374 -9.75 28.04 16.80
N PRO A 375 -8.86 28.26 15.82
CA PRO A 375 -8.91 29.45 14.97
C PRO A 375 -10.24 29.57 14.21
N THR A 376 -10.80 28.43 13.77
CA THR A 376 -12.08 28.34 13.07
C THR A 376 -12.89 27.16 13.59
N ALA A 377 -14.12 27.00 13.09
CA ALA A 377 -15.03 25.94 13.49
C ALA A 377 -14.42 24.52 13.34
N PRO A 378 -14.56 23.63 14.33
CA PRO A 378 -14.17 22.23 14.19
C PRO A 378 -15.06 21.48 13.20
N THR A 379 -14.44 20.83 12.21
CA THR A 379 -15.12 19.90 11.27
C THR A 379 -15.04 18.46 11.71
N ALA A 380 -13.96 18.10 12.41
CA ALA A 380 -13.75 16.79 13.01
C ALA A 380 -12.87 16.92 14.25
N LEU A 381 -13.10 16.01 15.20
CA LEU A 381 -12.32 15.88 16.42
C LEU A 381 -11.74 14.47 16.49
N ALA A 382 -10.49 14.37 16.93
CA ALA A 382 -9.91 13.10 17.34
C ALA A 382 -9.22 13.31 18.67
N VAL A 383 -9.47 12.40 19.61
CA VAL A 383 -8.93 12.50 20.97
C VAL A 383 -8.40 11.15 21.43
N ASN A 384 -7.28 11.18 22.15
CA ASN A 384 -6.80 10.05 22.92
C ASN A 384 -6.39 10.52 24.33
N GLY A 385 -5.74 9.65 25.10
CA GLY A 385 -5.32 9.98 26.47
C GLY A 385 -4.34 11.15 26.56
N SER A 386 -3.61 11.48 25.48
CA SER A 386 -2.52 12.46 25.50
C SER A 386 -2.76 13.68 24.59
N TYR A 387 -3.55 13.54 23.53
CA TYR A 387 -3.76 14.61 22.56
C TYR A 387 -5.24 14.82 22.23
N LEU A 388 -5.58 16.08 21.96
CA LEU A 388 -6.80 16.48 21.27
C LEU A 388 -6.40 17.14 19.96
N LEU A 389 -6.93 16.64 18.86
CA LEU A 389 -6.73 17.18 17.52
C LEU A 389 -8.03 17.73 16.97
N ILE A 390 -7.94 18.88 16.31
CA ILE A 390 -9.07 19.60 15.75
C ILE A 390 -8.80 19.87 14.27
N ALA A 391 -9.64 19.33 13.40
CA ALA A 391 -9.68 19.69 11.99
C ALA A 391 -10.44 21.02 11.86
N ASN A 392 -9.73 22.08 11.52
CA ASN A 392 -10.29 23.43 11.44
C ASN A 392 -10.98 23.64 10.08
N GLU A 393 -12.20 24.17 10.08
CA GLU A 393 -12.94 24.46 8.86
C GLU A 393 -12.32 25.65 8.12
N ASN A 394 -12.15 25.53 6.80
CA ASN A 394 -11.60 26.57 5.93
C ASN A 394 -10.19 27.06 6.30
N ASP A 395 -9.51 26.38 7.23
CA ASP A 395 -8.12 26.62 7.56
C ASP A 395 -7.33 25.38 7.11
N GLU A 396 -6.20 25.62 6.46
CA GLU A 396 -5.26 24.57 6.08
C GLU A 396 -4.46 24.05 7.29
N ARG A 397 -4.66 24.64 8.46
CA ARG A 397 -4.03 24.21 9.72
C ARG A 397 -4.94 23.28 10.50
N MET A 398 -4.36 22.28 11.15
CA MET A 398 -5.00 21.55 12.25
C MET A 398 -4.51 22.09 13.61
N THR A 399 -5.39 22.10 14.61
CA THR A 399 -5.02 22.46 15.98
C THR A 399 -4.69 21.21 16.78
N ILE A 400 -3.59 21.24 17.53
CA ILE A 400 -3.13 20.16 18.41
C ILE A 400 -3.04 20.69 19.84
N TYR A 401 -3.64 19.97 20.77
CA TYR A 401 -3.48 20.18 22.21
C TYR A 401 -2.81 18.97 22.83
N ASP A 402 -1.75 19.21 23.60
CA ASP A 402 -1.19 18.22 24.52
C ASP A 402 -1.98 18.27 25.84
N ARG A 403 -2.75 17.21 26.09
CA ARG A 403 -3.63 17.07 27.26
C ARG A 403 -2.87 16.64 28.52
N THR A 404 -1.63 16.20 28.38
CA THR A 404 -0.79 15.86 29.54
C THR A 404 -0.22 17.11 30.22
N SER A 405 -0.21 18.25 29.50
CA SER A 405 0.14 19.55 30.07
C SER A 405 -0.94 20.05 31.04
N ARG A 406 -0.51 20.58 32.20
CA ARG A 406 -1.42 21.25 33.15
C ARG A 406 -2.13 22.47 32.54
N LYS A 407 -1.53 23.08 31.51
CA LYS A 407 -2.08 24.19 30.74
C LYS A 407 -1.93 23.86 29.26
N PRO A 408 -2.90 23.12 28.69
CA PRO A 408 -2.87 22.77 27.27
C PRO A 408 -2.80 24.05 26.43
N GLN A 409 -1.79 24.17 25.58
CA GLN A 409 -1.67 25.28 24.63
C GLN A 409 -1.95 24.77 23.23
N ALA A 410 -2.70 25.56 22.47
CA ALA A 410 -2.98 25.28 21.08
C ALA A 410 -1.70 25.38 20.26
N GLN A 411 -1.34 24.32 19.56
CA GLN A 411 -0.36 24.38 18.49
C GLN A 411 -1.05 24.24 17.15
N GLN A 412 -0.69 25.11 16.21
CA GLN A 412 -1.16 25.03 14.83
C GLN A 412 -0.15 24.25 13.98
N MET A 413 -0.64 23.32 13.17
CA MET A 413 0.15 22.59 12.20
C MET A 413 -0.44 22.77 10.82
N TYR A 414 0.34 23.33 9.91
CA TYR A 414 -0.06 23.54 8.52
C TYR A 414 -0.03 22.22 7.75
N LEU A 415 -1.15 21.85 7.14
CA LEU A 415 -1.28 20.81 6.14
C LEU A 415 -1.52 21.52 4.81
N HIS A 416 -0.90 21.08 3.72
CA HIS A 416 -1.15 21.68 2.40
C HIS A 416 -2.53 21.27 1.86
N GLY A 417 -3.61 21.61 2.58
CA GLY A 417 -5.01 21.28 2.31
C GLY A 417 -5.88 21.36 3.58
N VAL A 418 -7.15 21.74 3.43
CA VAL A 418 -8.10 21.88 4.56
C VAL A 418 -8.40 20.51 5.19
N PRO A 419 -8.07 20.27 6.47
CA PRO A 419 -8.31 19.00 7.15
C PRO A 419 -9.81 18.65 7.17
N LYS A 420 -10.17 17.40 6.87
CA LYS A 420 -11.55 16.90 6.80
C LYS A 420 -11.87 15.92 7.93
N LYS A 421 -11.03 14.90 8.09
CA LYS A 421 -11.15 13.84 9.11
C LYS A 421 -9.78 13.51 9.66
N ILE A 422 -9.76 13.11 10.93
CA ILE A 422 -8.56 12.79 11.68
C ILE A 422 -8.79 11.45 12.38
N ALA A 423 -7.82 10.56 12.32
CA ALA A 423 -7.79 9.35 13.13
C ALA A 423 -6.47 9.29 13.92
N LEU A 424 -6.53 8.72 15.14
CA LEU A 424 -5.41 8.67 16.07
C LEU A 424 -4.99 7.24 16.36
N LEU A 425 -3.68 7.02 16.39
CA LEU A 425 -3.05 5.78 16.84
C LEU A 425 -1.82 6.11 17.69
N GLY A 426 -1.97 6.08 19.01
CA GLY A 426 -0.91 6.46 19.94
C GLY A 426 -0.39 7.89 19.69
N HIS A 427 0.88 8.02 19.31
CA HIS A 427 1.52 9.29 18.96
C HIS A 427 1.44 9.65 17.47
N THR A 428 0.56 8.99 16.72
CA THR A 428 0.36 9.23 15.30
C THR A 428 -1.04 9.77 15.04
N ALA A 429 -1.12 10.79 14.21
CA ALA A 429 -2.36 11.20 13.58
C ALA A 429 -2.32 10.93 12.07
N LEU A 430 -3.42 10.41 11.56
CA LEU A 430 -3.71 10.32 10.14
C LEU A 430 -4.74 11.39 9.80
N VAL A 431 -4.52 12.15 8.73
CA VAL A 431 -5.39 13.27 8.35
C VAL A 431 -5.68 13.27 6.86
N ILE A 432 -6.96 13.26 6.48
CA ILE A 432 -7.39 13.48 5.10
C ILE A 432 -7.91 14.89 4.89
N THR A 433 -7.92 15.40 3.66
CA THR A 433 -8.31 16.79 3.34
C THR A 433 -9.54 16.89 2.43
N LYS A 434 -10.25 18.03 2.45
CA LYS A 434 -11.52 18.24 1.73
C LYS A 434 -11.39 18.42 0.21
N LYS A 435 -10.22 18.80 -0.31
CA LYS A 435 -10.04 19.19 -1.73
C LYS A 435 -8.85 18.55 -2.43
N LEU A 436 -7.98 17.89 -1.68
CA LEU A 436 -6.83 17.21 -2.23
C LEU A 436 -6.92 15.75 -1.81
N PRO A 437 -6.69 14.79 -2.73
CA PRO A 437 -6.70 13.38 -2.41
C PRO A 437 -5.38 13.06 -1.71
N ARG A 438 -5.24 13.53 -0.47
CA ARG A 438 -4.02 13.43 0.32
C ARG A 438 -4.34 12.89 1.70
N LEU A 439 -3.51 11.95 2.13
CA LEU A 439 -3.42 11.45 3.50
C LEU A 439 -2.09 11.89 4.10
N TYR A 440 -2.15 12.63 5.20
CA TYR A 440 -0.99 13.05 5.98
C TYR A 440 -0.80 12.10 7.15
N VAL A 441 0.44 11.62 7.33
CA VAL A 441 0.87 10.91 8.53
C VAL A 441 1.67 11.88 9.38
N VAL A 442 1.18 12.17 10.58
CA VAL A 442 1.74 13.16 11.49
C VAL A 442 2.24 12.46 12.74
N ASN A 443 3.50 12.67 13.09
CA ASN A 443 4.04 12.28 14.38
C ASN A 443 3.77 13.42 15.39
N LEU A 444 3.02 13.11 16.45
CA LEU A 444 2.56 14.06 17.46
C LEU A 444 3.60 14.38 18.53
N GLN A 445 4.62 13.53 18.70
CA GLN A 445 5.76 13.85 19.57
C GLN A 445 6.66 14.89 18.91
N THR A 446 7.03 14.65 17.65
CA THR A 446 7.90 15.57 16.89
C THR A 446 7.13 16.74 16.28
N ARG A 447 5.79 16.64 16.25
CA ARG A 447 4.88 17.63 15.64
C ARG A 447 5.28 17.90 14.18
N ARG A 448 5.52 16.85 13.41
CA ARG A 448 5.88 16.92 12.00
C ARG A 448 5.05 15.96 11.16
N VAL A 449 4.74 16.38 9.94
CA VAL A 449 4.30 15.48 8.89
C VAL A 449 5.49 14.59 8.53
N VAL A 450 5.37 13.29 8.80
CA VAL A 450 6.42 12.30 8.49
C VAL A 450 6.22 11.66 7.13
N GLN A 451 4.97 11.64 6.63
CA GLN A 451 4.65 11.12 5.31
C GLN A 451 3.43 11.86 4.74
N THR A 452 3.43 12.06 3.43
CA THR A 452 2.25 12.49 2.68
C THR A 452 2.02 11.48 1.57
N LEU A 453 0.79 11.00 1.46
CA LEU A 453 0.38 10.00 0.49
C LEU A 453 -0.67 10.61 -0.42
N THR A 454 -0.48 10.52 -1.73
CA THR A 454 -1.52 10.84 -2.71
C THR A 454 -2.45 9.64 -2.81
N LEU A 455 -3.72 9.85 -2.48
CA LEU A 455 -4.78 8.87 -2.62
C LEU A 455 -5.25 8.83 -4.08
N PRO A 456 -5.70 7.67 -4.58
CA PRO A 456 -6.22 7.57 -5.94
C PRO A 456 -7.54 8.32 -6.14
N VAL A 457 -8.29 8.53 -5.05
CA VAL A 457 -9.60 9.19 -5.03
C VAL A 457 -9.75 10.05 -3.78
N MET A 458 -10.71 10.98 -3.80
CA MET A 458 -11.02 11.82 -2.64
C MET A 458 -11.62 10.99 -1.50
N ALA A 459 -10.92 10.96 -0.36
CA ALA A 459 -11.42 10.28 0.81
C ALA A 459 -12.55 11.08 1.50
N LYS A 460 -13.56 10.36 1.96
CA LYS A 460 -14.71 10.87 2.66
C LYS A 460 -14.60 10.68 4.17
N ASP A 461 -14.27 9.47 4.59
CA ASP A 461 -14.06 9.11 5.98
C ASP A 461 -12.72 8.39 6.16
N LEU A 462 -12.22 8.40 7.39
CA LEU A 462 -10.93 7.82 7.77
C LEU A 462 -11.09 7.15 9.12
N HIS A 463 -10.70 5.87 9.21
CA HIS A 463 -10.74 5.12 10.46
C HIS A 463 -9.51 4.22 10.61
N ILE A 464 -9.10 3.96 11.84
CA ILE A 464 -7.97 3.07 12.17
C ILE A 464 -8.48 1.92 13.03
N THR A 465 -8.09 0.70 12.67
CA THR A 465 -8.53 -0.51 13.37
C THR A 465 -7.39 -1.53 13.44
N GLY A 466 -6.78 -1.64 14.62
CA GLY A 466 -5.55 -2.41 14.78
C GLY A 466 -4.42 -1.84 13.90
N GLU A 467 -3.89 -2.65 12.99
CA GLU A 467 -2.87 -2.25 12.02
C GLU A 467 -3.46 -1.70 10.70
N TRP A 468 -4.78 -1.65 10.56
CA TRP A 468 -5.42 -1.27 9.29
C TRP A 468 -5.92 0.16 9.33
N VAL A 469 -5.69 0.88 8.23
CA VAL A 469 -6.24 2.20 7.94
C VAL A 469 -7.30 2.01 6.86
N LEU A 470 -8.52 2.42 7.16
CA LEU A 470 -9.67 2.32 6.27
C LEU A 470 -10.07 3.71 5.84
N LEU A 471 -10.24 3.87 4.53
CA LEU A 471 -10.62 5.12 3.89
C LEU A 471 -11.84 4.85 3.01
N SER A 472 -12.97 5.49 3.30
CA SER A 472 -14.07 5.54 2.33
C SER A 472 -13.85 6.69 1.37
N SER A 473 -14.42 6.61 0.17
CA SER A 473 -14.33 7.64 -0.86
C SER A 473 -15.71 8.11 -1.32
N ASP A 474 -15.76 9.33 -1.86
CA ASP A 474 -16.99 9.89 -2.47
C ASP A 474 -17.45 9.05 -3.70
N GLU A 475 -16.53 8.34 -4.34
CA GLU A 475 -16.77 7.41 -5.45
C GLU A 475 -17.10 5.99 -4.98
N LYS A 476 -17.52 5.82 -3.71
CA LYS A 476 -18.02 4.56 -3.15
C LYS A 476 -16.96 3.47 -3.03
N TYR A 477 -15.68 3.84 -2.95
CA TYR A 477 -14.59 2.91 -2.66
C TYR A 477 -14.32 2.80 -1.16
N LEU A 478 -14.06 1.59 -0.68
CA LEU A 478 -13.36 1.36 0.57
C LEU A 478 -11.91 0.96 0.25
N MET A 479 -10.98 1.86 0.56
CA MET A 479 -9.55 1.58 0.45
C MET A 479 -9.02 1.11 1.81
N ARG A 480 -8.27 0.02 1.79
CA ARG A 480 -7.61 -0.54 2.96
C ARG A 480 -6.11 -0.44 2.81
N TYR A 481 -5.47 0.06 3.86
CA TYR A 481 -4.02 0.16 3.92
C TYR A 481 -3.51 -0.46 5.21
N GLN A 482 -2.38 -1.16 5.13
CA GLN A 482 -1.73 -1.71 6.31
C GLN A 482 -0.69 -0.72 6.83
N LEU A 483 -0.78 -0.40 8.12
CA LEU A 483 0.17 0.42 8.82
C LEU A 483 1.31 -0.47 9.33
N THR A 484 2.43 -0.44 8.62
CA THR A 484 3.65 -1.12 9.06
C THR A 484 4.58 -0.12 9.74
N THR A 485 5.11 -0.47 10.91
CA THR A 485 6.16 0.32 11.55
C THR A 485 7.50 -0.40 11.32
N ARG A 486 8.42 0.25 10.61
CA ARG A 486 9.82 -0.20 10.51
C ARG A 486 10.71 0.94 11.02
N TYR A 487 11.49 0.66 12.07
CA TYR A 487 12.45 1.62 12.64
C TYR A 487 11.84 2.96 13.10
N GLY A 488 10.60 2.95 13.59
CA GLY A 488 9.90 4.17 14.01
C GLY A 488 9.38 5.06 12.87
N LEU A 489 9.63 4.69 11.61
CA LEU A 489 8.95 5.26 10.45
C LEU A 489 7.72 4.40 10.13
N MET A 490 6.55 5.02 10.05
CA MET A 490 5.37 4.36 9.51
C MET A 490 5.47 4.37 7.99
N GLN A 491 5.30 3.19 7.41
CA GLN A 491 5.06 3.03 5.98
C GLN A 491 3.65 2.49 5.81
N LEU A 492 2.83 3.24 5.09
CA LEU A 492 1.54 2.79 4.66
C LEU A 492 1.71 1.94 3.40
N HIS A 493 1.41 0.64 3.50
CA HIS A 493 1.38 -0.25 2.34
C HIS A 493 -0.01 -0.18 1.71
N VAL A 494 -0.07 0.16 0.43
CA VAL A 494 -1.31 0.18 -0.35
C VAL A 494 -1.70 -1.26 -0.64
N GLY A 495 -2.78 -1.72 -0.03
CA GLY A 495 -3.48 -2.88 -0.57
C GLY A 495 -4.26 -2.42 -1.80
N THR A 496 -3.87 -2.89 -2.99
CA THR A 496 -4.54 -2.86 -4.32
C THR A 496 -5.69 -1.86 -4.56
N SER A 497 -5.67 -1.23 -5.73
CA SER A 497 -6.78 -0.44 -6.27
C SER A 497 -7.46 -1.19 -7.42
N LEU A 498 -8.75 -1.54 -7.26
CA LEU A 498 -9.62 -2.01 -8.35
C LEU A 498 -10.30 -0.80 -9.01
N ARG A 499 -10.35 -0.75 -10.34
CA ARG A 499 -10.81 0.44 -11.08
C ARG A 499 -12.03 0.22 -11.97
N SER A 500 -12.41 -1.03 -12.24
CA SER A 500 -13.59 -1.34 -13.05
C SER A 500 -14.13 -2.76 -12.80
N LEU A 501 -15.44 -2.89 -13.01
CA LEU A 501 -16.17 -4.16 -13.06
C LEU A 501 -16.73 -4.31 -14.48
N SER A 502 -16.24 -5.30 -15.23
CA SER A 502 -16.73 -5.63 -16.57
C SER A 502 -17.52 -6.93 -16.51
N LEU A 503 -18.75 -6.94 -17.03
CA LEU A 503 -19.61 -8.12 -17.08
C LEU A 503 -19.58 -8.73 -18.48
N GLN A 504 -19.07 -9.96 -18.59
CA GLN A 504 -19.09 -10.74 -19.82
C GLN A 504 -19.52 -12.18 -19.52
N GLN A 505 -20.60 -12.63 -20.16
CA GLN A 505 -21.03 -14.04 -20.19
C GLN A 505 -21.01 -14.75 -18.82
N GLN A 506 -21.79 -14.23 -17.85
CA GLN A 506 -21.93 -14.78 -16.47
C GLN A 506 -20.72 -14.65 -15.53
N HIS A 507 -19.64 -14.03 -15.97
CA HIS A 507 -18.49 -13.73 -15.12
C HIS A 507 -18.31 -12.22 -14.97
N ALA A 508 -18.03 -11.77 -13.74
CA ALA A 508 -17.60 -10.40 -13.48
C ALA A 508 -16.07 -10.37 -13.47
N TYR A 509 -15.48 -9.61 -14.36
CA TYR A 509 -14.04 -9.43 -14.45
C TYR A 509 -13.66 -8.13 -13.74
N THR A 510 -12.68 -8.19 -12.85
CA THR A 510 -12.09 -7.01 -12.24
C THR A 510 -10.59 -6.98 -12.51
N GLN A 511 -10.07 -5.80 -12.83
CA GLN A 511 -8.65 -5.58 -13.08
C GLN A 511 -8.04 -4.82 -11.90
N ASP A 512 -7.05 -5.44 -11.27
CA ASP A 512 -6.22 -4.79 -10.27
C ASP A 512 -5.20 -3.89 -10.97
N THR A 513 -5.27 -2.58 -10.69
CA THR A 513 -4.44 -1.58 -11.35
C THR A 513 -2.98 -1.61 -10.92
N LEU A 514 -2.69 -2.15 -9.74
CA LEU A 514 -1.32 -2.27 -9.24
C LEU A 514 -0.65 -3.55 -9.73
N SER A 515 -1.39 -4.66 -9.80
CA SER A 515 -0.84 -5.96 -10.28
C SER A 515 -1.09 -6.26 -11.76
N LYS A 516 -1.90 -5.44 -12.46
CA LYS A 516 -2.41 -5.67 -13.83
C LYS A 516 -3.12 -7.02 -14.03
N ARG A 517 -3.45 -7.76 -12.96
CA ARG A 517 -4.17 -9.04 -13.05
C ARG A 517 -5.66 -8.81 -13.25
N THR A 518 -6.24 -9.58 -14.18
CA THR A 518 -7.69 -9.72 -14.34
C THR A 518 -8.14 -10.93 -13.51
N VAL A 519 -9.07 -10.72 -12.58
CA VAL A 519 -9.69 -11.78 -11.78
C VAL A 519 -11.11 -11.98 -12.28
N ALA A 520 -11.47 -13.21 -12.65
CA ALA A 520 -12.83 -13.61 -12.96
C ALA A 520 -13.56 -14.02 -11.66
N LEU A 521 -14.72 -13.43 -11.42
CA LEU A 521 -15.65 -13.79 -10.35
C LEU A 521 -16.81 -14.59 -10.96
N ASP A 522 -16.93 -15.86 -10.56
CA ASP A 522 -18.07 -16.71 -10.90
C ASP A 522 -19.30 -16.27 -10.11
N LEU A 523 -20.32 -15.78 -10.82
CA LEU A 523 -21.61 -15.46 -10.21
C LEU A 523 -22.37 -16.78 -9.99
N LEU A 524 -22.38 -17.26 -8.74
CA LEU A 524 -23.25 -18.37 -8.34
C LEU A 524 -24.72 -17.99 -8.59
N THR A 525 -25.35 -18.75 -9.47
CA THR A 525 -26.76 -18.62 -9.86
C THR A 525 -27.67 -19.01 -8.69
N ALA A 526 -28.30 -18.02 -8.07
CA ALA A 526 -29.52 -18.23 -7.29
C ALA A 526 -30.74 -17.97 -8.21
N SER A 527 -31.67 -18.91 -8.16
CA SER A 527 -32.71 -19.23 -9.13
C SER A 527 -33.83 -18.19 -9.32
N GLU A 528 -34.30 -18.13 -10.57
CA GLU A 528 -35.70 -18.03 -11.02
C GLU A 528 -36.61 -16.93 -10.47
N HIS A 529 -36.62 -15.77 -11.15
CA HIS A 529 -37.78 -15.23 -11.86
C HIS A 529 -37.42 -13.88 -12.49
N ILE A 530 -37.16 -13.85 -13.81
CA ILE A 530 -37.05 -12.62 -14.60
C ILE A 530 -38.14 -12.65 -15.67
N VAL A 531 -39.02 -11.65 -15.63
CA VAL A 531 -39.93 -11.28 -16.74
C VAL A 531 -39.10 -10.49 -17.77
N PRO A 532 -39.11 -10.86 -19.07
CA PRO A 532 -38.24 -10.25 -20.06
C PRO A 532 -38.89 -9.00 -20.67
N ASN A 533 -38.26 -7.84 -20.50
CA ASN A 533 -38.41 -6.70 -21.43
C ASN A 533 -37.41 -5.59 -21.07
N VAL A 534 -36.14 -5.71 -21.46
CA VAL A 534 -35.25 -4.59 -21.84
C VAL A 534 -34.02 -5.18 -22.56
N ILE A 535 -33.95 -5.05 -23.89
CA ILE A 535 -32.65 -4.99 -24.60
C ILE A 535 -32.75 -3.88 -25.63
N GLN A 536 -32.32 -2.67 -25.25
CA GLN A 536 -31.79 -1.70 -26.21
C GLN A 536 -30.52 -1.06 -25.64
N LYS A 537 -29.39 -1.55 -26.16
CA LYS A 537 -28.04 -0.96 -26.27
C LYS A 537 -27.38 -0.34 -25.03
N PRO A 538 -26.26 -0.92 -24.54
CA PRO A 538 -25.23 -0.16 -23.85
C PRO A 538 -24.26 0.45 -24.87
N VAL A 539 -24.10 1.77 -24.81
CA VAL A 539 -22.94 2.48 -25.37
C VAL A 539 -21.80 2.24 -24.38
N VAL A 540 -20.81 1.44 -24.77
CA VAL A 540 -19.58 1.21 -23.99
C VAL A 540 -18.51 2.15 -24.53
N GLN A 541 -18.23 3.22 -23.79
CA GLN A 541 -17.02 4.02 -23.99
C GLN A 541 -15.90 3.40 -23.14
N HIS A 542 -14.91 2.79 -23.81
CA HIS A 542 -13.66 2.37 -23.19
C HIS A 542 -12.71 3.58 -23.10
N HIS A 543 -12.37 4.00 -21.89
CA HIS A 543 -11.33 4.99 -21.63
C HIS A 543 -10.35 4.45 -20.56
N ASP A 544 -9.19 4.01 -21.01
CA ASP A 544 -7.92 3.96 -20.25
C ASP A 544 -6.81 4.26 -21.31
N TRP A 545 -5.63 4.82 -21.03
CA TRP A 545 -4.38 4.10 -20.68
C TRP A 545 -3.30 5.10 -20.16
N GLY A 546 -2.33 4.59 -19.38
CA GLY A 546 -1.38 5.33 -18.55
C GLY A 546 -0.21 6.05 -19.24
N ALA A 547 0.32 7.08 -18.57
CA ALA A 547 1.44 7.90 -19.01
C ALA A 547 2.78 7.15 -18.89
N ALA A 548 3.52 7.06 -20.00
CA ALA A 548 4.92 6.61 -20.02
C ALA A 548 5.86 7.82 -19.90
N GLN A 549 6.72 7.86 -18.88
CA GLN A 549 7.79 8.87 -18.73
C GLN A 549 9.09 8.38 -19.36
N TRP A 550 9.68 9.19 -20.26
CA TRP A 550 10.98 8.92 -20.87
C TRP A 550 11.97 10.02 -20.45
N MET A 551 13.01 9.66 -19.69
CA MET A 551 14.06 10.60 -19.27
C MET A 551 15.30 10.46 -20.16
N THR A 552 15.71 11.54 -20.81
CA THR A 552 17.06 11.67 -21.40
C THR A 552 17.87 12.71 -20.63
N THR A 553 19.20 12.67 -20.77
CA THR A 553 20.16 13.42 -19.94
C THR A 553 20.28 14.91 -20.25
N THR A 554 19.62 15.41 -21.31
CA THR A 554 19.69 16.84 -21.70
C THR A 554 18.33 17.46 -21.98
N ASP A 555 17.34 16.69 -22.43
CA ASP A 555 15.98 17.17 -22.72
C ASP A 555 14.93 16.24 -22.08
N GLN A 556 13.98 16.81 -21.33
CA GLN A 556 12.90 16.05 -20.70
C GLN A 556 11.66 16.08 -21.59
N ILE A 557 11.38 14.96 -22.27
CA ILE A 557 10.18 14.80 -23.10
C ILE A 557 9.06 14.25 -22.21
N PHE A 558 7.92 14.95 -22.14
CA PHE A 558 6.76 14.52 -21.35
C PHE A 558 5.61 14.10 -22.26
N LEU A 559 5.22 12.84 -22.19
CA LEU A 559 3.95 12.40 -22.72
C LEU A 559 2.86 12.74 -21.71
N ARG A 560 1.90 13.59 -22.11
CA ARG A 560 0.73 13.92 -21.28
C ARG A 560 -0.53 13.61 -22.07
N THR A 561 -1.30 12.63 -21.60
CA THR A 561 -2.62 12.35 -22.14
C THR A 561 -3.62 13.34 -21.52
N ASN A 562 -4.49 13.95 -22.31
CA ASN A 562 -5.63 14.73 -21.81
C ASN A 562 -6.94 13.97 -22.08
N GLU A 563 -8.01 14.33 -21.38
CA GLU A 563 -9.33 13.66 -21.46
C GLU A 563 -9.99 13.73 -22.85
N THR A 564 -9.40 14.48 -23.80
CA THR A 564 -9.89 14.67 -25.18
C THR A 564 -8.96 14.10 -26.26
N GLY A 565 -7.81 13.52 -25.89
CA GLY A 565 -6.82 12.96 -26.82
C GLY A 565 -5.38 12.89 -26.27
N THR A 566 -4.54 12.07 -26.91
CA THR A 566 -3.09 12.00 -26.67
C THR A 566 -2.39 13.15 -27.38
N ALA A 567 -1.79 14.07 -26.62
CA ALA A 567 -0.88 15.07 -27.16
C ALA A 567 0.53 14.81 -26.63
N LEU A 568 1.53 14.88 -27.50
CA LEU A 568 2.93 14.78 -27.09
C LEU A 568 3.46 16.19 -26.83
N TYR A 569 3.91 16.46 -25.60
CA TYR A 569 4.43 17.77 -25.21
C TYR A 569 5.95 17.70 -25.06
N PHE A 570 6.65 18.61 -25.75
CA PHE A 570 8.11 18.74 -25.63
C PHE A 570 8.42 19.87 -24.66
N HIS A 571 9.07 19.56 -23.53
CA HIS A 571 9.61 20.59 -22.63
C HIS A 571 11.13 20.64 -22.73
N ASN A 572 11.64 21.82 -23.11
CA ASN A 572 13.05 22.13 -22.93
C ASN A 572 13.21 22.84 -21.57
N LEU A 573 13.80 22.17 -20.59
CA LEU A 573 13.98 22.72 -19.24
C LEU A 573 15.05 23.84 -19.17
N GLN A 574 15.89 24.00 -20.20
CA GLN A 574 16.93 25.03 -20.19
C GLN A 574 16.41 26.41 -20.61
N SER A 575 15.30 26.51 -21.34
CA SER A 575 14.82 27.78 -21.89
C SER A 575 13.78 28.53 -21.05
N GLY A 576 13.27 27.94 -19.96
CA GLY A 576 12.31 28.61 -19.06
C GLY A 576 11.00 29.09 -19.73
N LEU A 577 10.67 28.56 -20.91
CA LEU A 577 9.54 29.01 -21.75
C LEU A 577 8.41 27.97 -21.83
N GLN A 578 7.22 28.48 -22.19
CA GLN A 578 5.88 27.88 -22.17
C GLN A 578 5.77 26.51 -22.86
N GLU A 579 4.71 25.77 -22.48
CA GLU A 579 4.27 24.50 -23.10
C GLU A 579 4.46 24.54 -24.62
N GLY A 580 5.31 23.66 -25.16
CA GLY A 580 5.50 23.53 -26.60
C GLY A 580 4.25 22.98 -27.30
N GLU A 581 4.17 23.19 -28.62
CA GLU A 581 3.09 22.70 -29.49
C GLU A 581 2.69 21.25 -29.17
N ALA A 582 1.39 21.06 -28.94
CA ALA A 582 0.78 19.75 -28.86
C ALA A 582 0.77 19.12 -30.25
N LEU A 583 1.55 18.07 -30.47
CA LEU A 583 1.36 17.23 -31.64
C LEU A 583 0.19 16.27 -31.35
N PRO A 584 -0.94 16.37 -32.08
CA PRO A 584 -2.05 15.46 -31.90
C PRO A 584 -1.69 14.07 -32.41
N PHE A 585 -1.79 13.06 -31.55
CA PHE A 585 -1.59 11.66 -31.92
C PHE A 585 -2.77 10.82 -31.44
N LEU A 586 -3.17 9.86 -32.28
CA LEU A 586 -3.90 8.68 -31.82
C LEU A 586 -2.85 7.74 -31.20
N LEU A 587 -2.94 7.56 -29.89
CA LEU A 587 -2.17 6.69 -28.99
C LEU A 587 -0.95 5.96 -29.62
N PRO A 588 0.30 6.36 -29.32
CA PRO A 588 1.47 5.62 -29.78
C PRO A 588 1.54 4.25 -29.09
N VAL A 589 1.60 3.18 -29.88
CA VAL A 589 1.70 1.78 -29.41
C VAL A 589 3.14 1.46 -28.98
N ARG A 590 4.14 1.96 -29.72
CA ARG A 590 5.57 1.83 -29.38
C ARG A 590 6.38 3.04 -29.87
N ALA A 591 7.50 3.32 -29.20
CA ALA A 591 8.45 4.35 -29.58
C ALA A 591 9.88 3.80 -29.62
N GLY A 592 10.68 4.30 -30.56
CA GLY A 592 12.12 4.06 -30.66
C GLY A 592 12.89 5.38 -30.71
N HIS A 593 13.96 5.50 -29.92
CA HIS A 593 14.78 6.72 -29.82
C HIS A 593 16.19 6.48 -30.37
N VAL A 594 16.70 7.44 -31.14
CA VAL A 594 18.12 7.55 -31.51
C VAL A 594 18.57 9.00 -31.33
N GLN A 595 19.88 9.23 -31.14
CA GLN A 595 20.51 10.53 -30.83
C GLN A 595 19.91 11.75 -31.56
N ASP A 596 19.41 11.58 -32.79
CA ASP A 596 18.95 12.66 -33.67
C ASP A 596 17.46 12.56 -34.08
N GLY A 597 16.69 11.63 -33.51
CA GLY A 597 15.30 11.43 -33.92
C GLY A 597 14.50 10.45 -33.07
N LEU A 598 13.19 10.62 -33.11
CA LEU A 598 12.20 9.81 -32.41
C LEU A 598 11.23 9.22 -33.43
N ALA A 599 10.99 7.91 -33.37
CA ALA A 599 10.01 7.26 -34.24
C ALA A 599 8.93 6.60 -33.38
N PHE A 600 7.67 6.85 -33.72
CA PHE A 600 6.50 6.30 -33.07
C PHE A 600 5.73 5.43 -34.04
N LEU A 601 5.16 4.35 -33.55
CA LEU A 601 4.13 3.60 -34.25
C LEU A 601 2.79 3.87 -33.57
N SER A 602 1.84 4.38 -34.33
CA SER A 602 0.44 4.51 -33.92
C SER A 602 -0.41 3.53 -34.71
N HIS A 603 -1.28 2.79 -34.02
CA HIS A 603 -2.26 1.91 -34.65
C HIS A 603 -3.63 2.58 -34.59
N TRP A 604 -4.45 2.39 -35.62
CA TRP A 604 -5.82 2.85 -35.62
C TRP A 604 -6.70 1.71 -35.09
N GLU A 605 -7.18 1.82 -33.86
CA GLU A 605 -8.11 0.85 -33.26
C GLU A 605 -9.54 1.12 -33.75
N ASP A 606 -9.85 0.69 -34.97
CA ASP A 606 -11.22 0.25 -35.26
C ASP A 606 -11.12 -1.27 -35.27
N GLY A 607 -11.90 -1.97 -34.44
CA GLY A 607 -11.83 -3.42 -34.17
C GLY A 607 -12.08 -4.37 -35.35
N ASN A 608 -11.79 -3.93 -36.58
CA ASN A 608 -11.67 -4.75 -37.77
C ASN A 608 -10.17 -4.98 -38.03
N ASP A 609 -9.77 -6.23 -38.27
CA ASP A 609 -8.40 -6.73 -38.53
C ASP A 609 -7.67 -6.07 -39.75
N GLU A 610 -8.15 -4.95 -40.29
CA GLU A 610 -7.69 -4.33 -41.55
C GLU A 610 -7.18 -2.88 -41.41
N THR A 611 -6.99 -2.35 -40.19
CA THR A 611 -6.53 -0.97 -40.04
C THR A 611 -5.03 -0.80 -40.35
N PRO A 612 -4.66 0.21 -41.15
CA PRO A 612 -3.27 0.47 -41.47
C PRO A 612 -2.49 0.96 -40.24
N ALA A 613 -1.29 0.41 -40.04
CA ALA A 613 -0.36 0.93 -39.04
C ALA A 613 0.40 2.15 -39.59
N PHE A 614 0.56 3.20 -38.78
CA PHE A 614 1.28 4.41 -39.15
C PHE A 614 2.56 4.54 -38.35
N ILE A 615 3.63 4.99 -39.01
CA ILE A 615 4.86 5.42 -38.35
C ILE A 615 4.99 6.92 -38.46
N THR A 616 5.12 7.59 -37.32
CA THR A 616 5.52 9.00 -37.27
C THR A 616 6.96 9.12 -36.84
N ARG A 617 7.78 9.73 -37.69
CA ARG A 617 9.15 10.08 -37.38
C ARG A 617 9.25 11.57 -37.09
N ILE A 618 9.94 11.93 -36.00
CA ILE A 618 10.26 13.29 -35.59
C ILE A 618 11.77 13.46 -35.66
N GLN A 619 12.23 14.42 -36.45
CA GLN A 619 13.66 14.72 -36.55
C GLN A 619 14.06 15.71 -35.45
N LEU A 620 14.95 15.29 -34.53
CA LEU A 620 15.35 16.13 -33.39
C LEU A 620 16.51 17.10 -33.74
N SER A 621 17.28 16.79 -34.79
CA SER A 621 18.57 17.42 -35.06
C SER A 621 18.54 18.76 -35.81
N LYS A 622 17.38 19.38 -36.03
CA LYS A 622 17.25 20.53 -36.96
C LYS A 622 16.71 21.84 -36.37
N LYS A 623 16.52 21.95 -35.06
CA LYS A 623 15.80 23.11 -34.50
C LYS A 623 16.68 24.36 -34.37
N GLN A 624 16.36 25.42 -35.11
CA GLN A 624 16.57 26.80 -34.63
C GLN A 624 15.48 27.11 -33.58
N GLN A 625 15.81 27.90 -32.55
CA GLN A 625 14.83 28.26 -31.51
C GLN A 625 13.55 28.82 -32.15
N ASN A 626 12.41 28.14 -31.94
CA ASN A 626 11.02 28.50 -32.30
C ASN A 626 10.40 27.94 -33.60
N GLU A 627 11.04 27.06 -34.37
CA GLU A 627 10.34 26.38 -35.49
C GLU A 627 9.51 25.17 -35.00
N PRO A 628 8.39 24.80 -35.64
CA PRO A 628 7.69 23.54 -35.33
C PRO A 628 8.61 22.34 -35.59
N TRP A 629 8.39 21.23 -34.88
CA TRP A 629 9.15 20.00 -35.15
C TRP A 629 8.67 19.38 -36.47
N ASP A 630 9.61 19.04 -37.36
CA ASP A 630 9.31 18.27 -38.57
C ASP A 630 8.90 16.84 -38.17
N ALA A 631 7.59 16.59 -38.17
CA ALA A 631 6.99 15.27 -37.98
C ALA A 631 6.50 14.73 -39.32
N ILE A 632 6.98 13.55 -39.70
CA ILE A 632 6.56 12.86 -40.90
C ILE A 632 5.79 11.60 -40.49
N THR A 633 4.47 11.62 -40.66
CA THR A 633 3.59 10.45 -40.46
C THR A 633 3.36 9.73 -41.78
N MET A 634 3.57 8.42 -41.79
CA MET A 634 3.47 7.60 -42.99
C MET A 634 2.78 6.28 -42.70
N THR A 635 2.00 5.80 -43.67
CA THR A 635 1.34 4.48 -43.62
C THR A 635 2.35 3.37 -43.95
N LEU A 636 2.35 2.30 -43.16
CA LEU A 636 3.16 1.12 -43.46
C LEU A 636 2.59 0.34 -44.65
N PRO A 637 3.43 -0.11 -45.61
CA PRO A 637 2.96 -0.75 -46.83
C PRO A 637 2.42 -2.18 -46.65
N PHE A 638 2.53 -2.77 -45.46
CA PHE A 638 2.17 -4.18 -45.20
C PHE A 638 0.69 -4.40 -44.82
N GLY A 639 -0.18 -3.44 -45.18
CA GLY A 639 -1.51 -3.18 -44.57
C GLY A 639 -2.64 -4.21 -44.72
N ARG A 640 -2.38 -5.53 -44.63
CA ARG A 640 -3.45 -6.55 -44.49
C ARG A 640 -3.07 -7.78 -43.65
N GLN A 641 -1.84 -7.89 -43.17
CA GLN A 641 -1.43 -9.02 -42.33
C GLN A 641 -1.30 -8.56 -40.87
N LYS A 642 -1.68 -9.42 -39.92
CA LYS A 642 -1.44 -9.18 -38.50
C LYS A 642 0.05 -8.87 -38.31
N THR A 643 0.37 -7.65 -37.91
CA THR A 643 1.73 -7.21 -37.62
C THR A 643 1.83 -6.91 -36.14
N GLU A 644 2.89 -7.39 -35.50
CA GLU A 644 3.19 -7.08 -34.10
C GLU A 644 4.60 -6.50 -34.03
N ILE A 645 4.69 -5.19 -34.27
CA ILE A 645 5.98 -4.50 -34.25
C ILE A 645 6.49 -4.44 -32.81
N VAL A 646 7.57 -5.17 -32.52
CA VAL A 646 8.22 -5.22 -31.20
C VAL A 646 9.38 -4.24 -31.05
N GLY A 647 9.91 -3.71 -32.16
CA GLY A 647 11.00 -2.73 -32.15
C GLY A 647 10.98 -1.79 -33.34
N ILE A 648 11.39 -0.55 -33.12
CA ILE A 648 11.56 0.50 -34.13
C ILE A 648 12.89 1.18 -33.87
N LEU A 649 13.72 1.33 -34.90
CA LEU A 649 15.05 1.93 -34.76
C LEU A 649 15.37 2.83 -35.97
N PRO A 650 15.28 4.17 -35.83
CA PRO A 650 15.68 5.08 -36.90
C PRO A 650 17.21 5.05 -37.15
N TRP A 651 17.64 5.14 -38.41
CA TRP A 651 19.04 5.06 -38.83
C TRP A 651 19.33 5.95 -40.06
N GLY A 652 19.68 7.22 -39.83
CA GLY A 652 19.86 8.17 -40.93
C GLY A 652 18.55 8.38 -41.70
N VAL A 653 18.53 8.20 -43.02
CA VAL A 653 17.28 8.23 -43.82
C VAL A 653 16.50 6.91 -43.77
N HIS A 654 17.00 5.90 -43.06
CA HIS A 654 16.37 4.60 -42.94
C HIS A 654 15.66 4.44 -41.60
N THR A 655 14.71 3.50 -41.53
CA THR A 655 14.10 3.03 -40.28
C THR A 655 14.03 1.51 -40.32
N LEU A 656 14.55 0.88 -39.26
CA LEU A 656 14.41 -0.56 -39.06
C LEU A 656 13.13 -0.84 -38.27
N LEU A 657 12.36 -1.82 -38.71
CA LEU A 657 11.15 -2.30 -38.03
C LEU A 657 11.28 -3.78 -37.76
N LEU A 658 11.06 -4.17 -36.51
CA LEU A 658 11.12 -5.56 -36.09
C LEU A 658 9.71 -6.07 -35.81
N ASP A 659 9.22 -6.98 -36.65
CA ASP A 659 7.89 -7.56 -36.55
C ASP A 659 7.96 -8.99 -35.97
N GLN A 660 7.27 -9.20 -34.85
CA GLN A 660 7.19 -10.47 -34.16
C GLN A 660 6.35 -11.49 -34.90
N TYR A 661 5.28 -11.07 -35.55
CA TYR A 661 4.37 -12.00 -36.21
C TYR A 661 4.98 -12.55 -37.50
N SER A 662 5.46 -11.67 -38.38
CA SER A 662 6.10 -12.08 -39.63
C SER A 662 7.56 -12.53 -39.46
N GLN A 663 8.13 -12.37 -38.26
CA GLN A 663 9.53 -12.64 -37.94
C GLN A 663 10.51 -11.89 -38.82
N ASN A 664 10.12 -10.74 -39.38
CA ASN A 664 10.95 -9.97 -40.30
C ASN A 664 11.53 -8.71 -39.62
N LEU A 665 12.77 -8.40 -39.99
CA LEU A 665 13.37 -7.09 -39.83
C LEU A 665 13.24 -6.33 -41.16
N TYR A 666 12.36 -5.34 -41.22
CA TYR A 666 12.17 -4.50 -42.39
C TYR A 666 13.15 -3.32 -42.37
N LEU A 667 13.79 -3.07 -43.51
CA LEU A 667 14.54 -1.86 -43.80
C LEU A 667 13.67 -0.93 -44.64
N MET A 668 13.24 0.17 -44.04
CA MET A 668 12.45 1.21 -44.70
C MET A 668 13.35 2.39 -45.04
N GLU A 669 13.26 2.94 -46.24
CA GLU A 669 13.90 4.21 -46.60
C GLU A 669 12.85 5.32 -46.69
N ASP A 670 13.16 6.47 -46.10
CA ASP A 670 12.40 7.69 -46.22
C ASP A 670 12.63 8.32 -47.60
N GLN A 671 11.63 8.22 -48.48
CA GLN A 671 11.67 8.94 -49.74
C GLN A 671 10.95 10.27 -49.58
N LEU A 672 11.74 11.30 -49.25
CA LEU A 672 11.33 12.69 -49.36
C LEU A 672 11.09 13.02 -50.84
N LYS A 673 9.84 12.88 -51.31
CA LYS A 673 9.45 13.41 -52.61
C LYS A 673 9.44 14.93 -52.53
N THR A 674 10.03 15.59 -53.52
CA THR A 674 10.11 17.06 -53.61
C THR A 674 8.74 17.74 -53.76
N SER A 675 7.64 16.99 -53.93
CA SER A 675 6.28 17.52 -53.89
C SER A 675 5.62 17.20 -52.55
N ALA A 676 5.17 18.25 -51.84
CA ALA A 676 4.70 18.28 -50.45
C ALA A 676 3.52 17.35 -50.07
N SER A 677 3.07 16.45 -50.95
CA SER A 677 1.82 15.69 -50.75
C SER A 677 1.96 14.18 -50.58
N ASN A 678 3.15 13.57 -50.69
CA ASN A 678 3.29 12.10 -50.53
C ASN A 678 4.68 11.67 -50.03
N ASN A 679 4.99 11.92 -48.76
CA ASN A 679 6.09 11.21 -48.10
C ASN A 679 5.68 9.75 -47.91
N ALA A 680 6.52 8.81 -48.35
CA ALA A 680 6.25 7.39 -48.22
C ALA A 680 7.53 6.66 -47.80
N PHE A 681 7.41 5.77 -46.82
CA PHE A 681 8.44 4.78 -46.56
C PHE A 681 8.41 3.73 -47.66
N VAL A 682 9.51 3.59 -48.38
CA VAL A 682 9.68 2.50 -49.34
C VAL A 682 10.38 1.36 -48.62
N LEU A 683 9.75 0.18 -48.60
CA LEU A 683 10.43 -1.05 -48.19
C LEU A 683 11.62 -1.27 -49.12
N LYS A 684 12.84 -1.15 -48.58
CA LYS A 684 14.07 -1.43 -49.31
C LYS A 684 14.39 -2.91 -49.29
N ASP A 685 14.27 -3.52 -48.12
CA ASP A 685 14.63 -4.90 -47.89
C ASP A 685 13.96 -5.48 -46.65
N ALA A 686 13.91 -6.81 -46.54
CA ALA A 686 13.40 -7.53 -45.38
C ALA A 686 14.31 -8.72 -45.06
N LEU A 687 14.70 -8.85 -43.79
CA LEU A 687 15.45 -9.99 -43.28
C LEU A 687 14.54 -10.85 -42.41
N THR A 688 14.22 -12.06 -42.86
CA THR A 688 13.50 -13.06 -42.05
C THR A 688 14.44 -13.65 -40.99
N LEU A 689 13.98 -13.63 -39.74
CA LEU A 689 14.67 -14.21 -38.59
C LEU A 689 14.21 -15.67 -38.41
N PRO A 690 15.09 -16.55 -37.91
CA PRO A 690 14.78 -17.98 -37.77
C PRO A 690 13.89 -18.30 -36.55
N GLY A 691 13.39 -17.29 -35.83
CA GLY A 691 12.60 -17.45 -34.62
C GLY A 691 11.86 -16.17 -34.25
N GLN A 692 11.12 -16.21 -33.15
CA GLN A 692 10.30 -15.09 -32.70
C GLN A 692 11.19 -13.95 -32.18
N PRO A 693 11.22 -12.78 -32.84
CA PRO A 693 11.98 -11.66 -32.33
C PRO A 693 11.34 -11.11 -31.08
N VAL A 694 12.20 -10.71 -30.15
CA VAL A 694 11.81 -10.19 -28.83
C VAL A 694 12.04 -8.69 -28.79
N ARG A 695 13.24 -8.26 -29.20
CA ARG A 695 13.66 -6.86 -29.10
C ARG A 695 14.85 -6.58 -30.01
N MET A 696 15.06 -5.30 -30.33
CA MET A 696 16.31 -4.84 -30.92
C MET A 696 16.82 -3.55 -30.27
N VAL A 697 18.14 -3.33 -30.34
CA VAL A 697 18.78 -2.11 -29.83
C VAL A 697 20.00 -1.74 -30.68
N ARG A 698 20.26 -0.44 -30.85
CA ARG A 698 21.47 0.06 -31.52
C ARG A 698 22.71 -0.12 -30.66
N VAL A 699 23.77 -0.70 -31.21
CA VAL A 699 25.08 -0.84 -30.57
C VAL A 699 26.17 -0.28 -31.49
N GLY A 700 26.48 1.00 -31.33
CA GLY A 700 27.37 1.70 -32.27
C GLY A 700 26.79 1.70 -33.69
N GLU A 701 27.57 1.20 -34.66
CA GLU A 701 27.17 1.05 -36.07
C GLU A 701 26.44 -0.27 -36.38
N LYS A 702 26.15 -1.07 -35.36
CA LYS A 702 25.42 -2.33 -35.49
C LYS A 702 24.05 -2.24 -34.83
N VAL A 703 23.14 -3.12 -35.23
CA VAL A 703 21.91 -3.41 -34.50
C VAL A 703 22.01 -4.80 -33.88
N ALA A 704 21.68 -4.91 -32.60
CA ALA A 704 21.59 -6.16 -31.88
C ALA A 704 20.13 -6.58 -31.80
N ILE A 705 19.81 -7.77 -32.31
CA ILE A 705 18.45 -8.31 -32.44
C ILE A 705 18.37 -9.59 -31.60
N ALA A 706 17.54 -9.58 -30.57
CA ALA A 706 17.24 -10.78 -29.78
C ALA A 706 16.04 -11.50 -30.38
N TYR A 707 16.15 -12.81 -30.55
CA TYR A 707 15.06 -13.68 -30.95
C TYR A 707 15.17 -15.04 -30.27
N ASN A 708 14.05 -15.75 -30.17
CA ASN A 708 13.95 -17.05 -29.54
C ASN A 708 13.55 -18.11 -30.59
N ILE A 709 14.25 -19.24 -30.60
CA ILE A 709 13.87 -20.42 -31.38
C ILE A 709 13.36 -21.49 -30.41
N THR A 710 12.15 -21.98 -30.66
CA THR A 710 11.57 -23.10 -29.90
C THR A 710 11.72 -24.39 -30.70
N THR A 711 12.37 -25.40 -30.12
CA THR A 711 12.55 -26.73 -30.72
C THR A 711 12.08 -27.77 -29.71
N GLY A 712 10.90 -28.35 -29.94
CA GLY A 712 10.20 -29.13 -28.92
C GLY A 712 9.86 -28.25 -27.71
N ASP A 713 10.14 -28.74 -26.50
CA ASP A 713 9.86 -28.02 -25.25
C ASP A 713 10.97 -27.04 -24.83
N LYS A 714 12.02 -26.90 -25.65
CA LYS A 714 13.16 -26.04 -25.34
C LYS A 714 13.12 -24.76 -26.19
N THR A 715 13.12 -23.62 -25.52
CA THR A 715 13.29 -22.30 -26.14
C THR A 715 14.72 -21.81 -25.91
N THR A 716 15.45 -21.60 -27.00
CA THR A 716 16.83 -21.09 -26.98
C THR A 716 16.87 -19.67 -27.52
N GLY A 717 17.50 -18.78 -26.77
CA GLY A 717 17.71 -17.40 -27.16
C GLY A 717 18.91 -17.22 -28.07
N TYR A 718 18.80 -16.26 -28.99
CA TYR A 718 19.87 -15.88 -29.90
C TYR A 718 19.95 -14.37 -30.00
N LEU A 719 21.16 -13.88 -30.20
CA LEU A 719 21.46 -12.48 -30.44
C LEU A 719 22.16 -12.34 -31.79
N LYS A 720 21.50 -11.70 -32.76
CA LYS A 720 22.10 -11.36 -34.06
C LYS A 720 22.57 -9.92 -34.06
N LEU A 721 23.88 -9.73 -34.26
CA LEU A 721 24.53 -8.44 -34.51
C LEU A 721 24.61 -8.22 -36.01
N LEU A 722 23.87 -7.24 -36.51
CA LEU A 722 23.80 -6.90 -37.93
C LEU A 722 24.49 -5.56 -38.17
N ASP A 723 25.44 -5.53 -39.11
CA ASP A 723 26.02 -4.28 -39.60
C ASP A 723 24.99 -3.57 -40.49
N VAL A 724 24.50 -2.43 -40.01
CA VAL A 724 23.41 -1.71 -40.68
C VAL A 724 23.90 -1.02 -41.95
N ALA A 725 25.15 -0.57 -42.01
CA ALA A 725 25.71 0.02 -43.22
C ALA A 725 25.83 -1.02 -44.33
N SER A 726 26.32 -2.22 -44.00
CA SER A 726 26.37 -3.36 -44.92
C SER A 726 24.96 -3.78 -45.38
N PHE A 727 23.99 -3.79 -44.45
CA PHE A 727 22.60 -4.11 -44.78
C PHE A 727 21.95 -3.08 -45.71
N ILE A 728 22.20 -1.78 -45.50
CA ILE A 728 21.72 -0.72 -46.37
C ILE A 728 22.36 -0.81 -47.77
N GLN A 729 23.68 -1.04 -47.85
CA GLN A 729 24.42 -1.00 -49.10
C GLN A 729 24.21 -2.22 -49.98
N HIS A 730 24.09 -3.41 -49.38
CA HIS A 730 24.14 -4.69 -50.10
C HIS A 730 22.88 -5.55 -49.92
N GLY A 731 21.93 -5.12 -49.10
CA GLY A 731 20.77 -5.92 -48.72
C GLY A 731 21.11 -7.10 -47.80
N HIS A 732 20.10 -7.84 -47.36
CA HIS A 732 20.19 -8.88 -46.33
C HIS A 732 21.07 -10.06 -46.74
N ALA A 733 21.11 -10.39 -48.04
CA ALA A 733 21.86 -11.53 -48.57
C ALA A 733 23.38 -11.38 -48.41
N GLN A 734 23.87 -10.14 -48.37
CA GLN A 734 25.30 -9.82 -48.26
C GLN A 734 25.63 -9.03 -46.99
N ALA A 735 24.62 -8.75 -46.16
CA ALA A 735 24.81 -8.03 -44.91
C ALA A 735 25.71 -8.82 -43.96
N SER A 736 26.83 -8.22 -43.56
CA SER A 736 27.68 -8.78 -42.51
C SER A 736 26.87 -8.92 -41.22
N SER A 737 26.67 -10.16 -40.79
CA SER A 737 25.96 -10.45 -39.56
C SER A 737 26.65 -11.54 -38.77
N GLN A 738 26.42 -11.52 -37.46
CA GLN A 738 26.95 -12.50 -36.53
C GLN A 738 25.85 -12.90 -35.57
N THR A 739 25.74 -14.19 -35.30
CA THR A 739 24.82 -14.73 -34.29
C THR A 739 25.60 -15.23 -33.09
N ILE A 740 25.12 -14.89 -31.89
CA ILE A 740 25.57 -15.42 -30.61
C ILE A 740 24.40 -16.23 -30.03
N GLN A 741 24.61 -17.51 -29.76
CA GLN A 741 23.63 -18.34 -29.09
C GLN A 741 23.70 -18.09 -27.58
N LEU A 742 22.55 -17.94 -26.94
CA LEU A 742 22.38 -17.82 -25.50
C LEU A 742 21.79 -19.13 -24.96
N HIS A 743 22.11 -19.49 -23.72
CA HIS A 743 21.75 -20.81 -23.18
C HIS A 743 20.26 -20.91 -22.77
N GLY A 744 19.53 -19.80 -22.69
CA GLY A 744 18.10 -19.77 -22.37
C GLY A 744 17.35 -18.70 -23.14
N GLN A 745 16.06 -18.53 -22.83
CA GLN A 745 15.16 -17.60 -23.51
C GLN A 745 15.54 -16.14 -23.25
N VAL A 746 15.69 -15.33 -24.30
CA VAL A 746 16.01 -13.90 -24.14
C VAL A 746 14.79 -13.12 -23.68
N GLY A 747 14.96 -12.23 -22.70
CA GLY A 747 13.95 -11.28 -22.25
C GLY A 747 14.20 -9.85 -22.73
N ALA A 748 15.07 -9.11 -22.04
CA ALA A 748 15.38 -7.72 -22.33
C ALA A 748 16.80 -7.54 -22.88
N LEU A 749 16.94 -6.48 -23.69
CA LEU A 749 18.20 -5.95 -24.18
C LEU A 749 18.37 -4.50 -23.71
N LYS A 750 19.59 -4.14 -23.28
CA LYS A 750 19.96 -2.75 -22.96
C LYS A 750 21.43 -2.50 -23.29
N VAL A 751 21.72 -1.37 -23.94
CA VAL A 751 23.11 -0.94 -24.18
C VAL A 751 23.66 -0.30 -22.92
N TYR A 752 24.87 -0.69 -22.54
CA TYR A 752 25.65 -0.10 -21.46
C TYR A 752 27.04 0.25 -21.97
N LYS A 753 27.28 1.55 -22.25
CA LYS A 753 28.49 2.02 -22.95
C LYS A 753 28.65 1.29 -24.30
N GLN A 754 29.79 0.66 -24.55
CA GLN A 754 30.02 -0.20 -25.72
C GLN A 754 29.53 -1.65 -25.54
N PHE A 755 29.02 -2.01 -24.36
CA PHE A 755 28.59 -3.36 -24.01
C PHE A 755 27.08 -3.51 -24.15
N LEU A 756 26.66 -4.78 -24.18
CA LEU A 756 25.26 -5.15 -24.24
C LEU A 756 24.87 -5.98 -23.02
N LEU A 757 23.84 -5.54 -22.32
CA LEU A 757 23.17 -6.28 -21.26
C LEU A 757 22.02 -7.08 -21.86
N VAL A 758 21.98 -8.38 -21.57
CA VAL A 758 20.97 -9.31 -22.09
C VAL A 758 20.41 -10.16 -20.95
N THR A 759 19.10 -10.17 -20.73
CA THR A 759 18.51 -11.09 -19.76
C THR A 759 18.25 -12.45 -20.37
N ASP A 760 18.58 -13.49 -19.61
CA ASP A 760 18.20 -14.87 -19.84
C ASP A 760 17.09 -15.23 -18.84
N ARG A 761 15.87 -15.34 -19.36
CA ARG A 761 14.65 -15.61 -18.60
C ARG A 761 14.65 -17.02 -18.01
N THR A 762 15.14 -17.98 -18.77
CA THR A 762 15.15 -19.40 -18.39
C THR A 762 16.14 -19.66 -17.26
N ASN A 763 17.33 -19.08 -17.35
CA ASN A 763 18.40 -19.30 -16.37
C ASN A 763 18.44 -18.25 -15.26
N HIS A 764 17.52 -17.28 -15.27
CA HIS A 764 17.45 -16.17 -14.31
C HIS A 764 18.80 -15.44 -14.20
N GLN A 765 19.34 -15.05 -15.37
CA GLN A 765 20.66 -14.44 -15.49
C GLN A 765 20.61 -13.12 -16.27
N LEU A 766 21.58 -12.26 -16.00
CA LEU A 766 21.94 -11.10 -16.81
C LEU A 766 23.34 -11.33 -17.39
N HIS A 767 23.47 -11.29 -18.71
CA HIS A 767 24.74 -11.37 -19.41
C HIS A 767 25.22 -9.97 -19.80
N LEU A 768 26.49 -9.67 -19.52
CA LEU A 768 27.20 -8.52 -20.06
C LEU A 768 28.11 -8.99 -21.19
N LEU A 769 27.79 -8.59 -22.41
CA LEU A 769 28.48 -9.01 -23.63
C LEU A 769 29.31 -7.85 -24.20
N ASP A 770 30.50 -8.18 -24.70
CA ASP A 770 31.24 -7.35 -25.67
C ASP A 770 30.83 -7.77 -27.09
N PRO A 771 30.00 -6.98 -27.78
CA PRO A 771 29.55 -7.30 -29.13
C PRO A 771 30.65 -7.10 -30.18
N THR A 772 31.71 -6.37 -29.86
CA THR A 772 32.86 -6.16 -30.75
C THR A 772 33.81 -7.35 -30.68
N GLN A 773 34.13 -7.80 -29.47
CA GLN A 773 35.03 -8.94 -29.23
C GLN A 773 34.34 -10.30 -29.25
N LYS A 774 33.00 -10.34 -29.37
CA LYS A 774 32.20 -11.58 -29.36
C LYS A 774 32.34 -12.35 -28.05
N ARG A 775 32.54 -11.63 -26.94
CA ARG A 775 32.93 -12.22 -25.67
C ARG A 775 31.90 -11.93 -24.60
N LEU A 776 31.49 -12.96 -23.87
CA LEU A 776 30.80 -12.81 -22.59
C LEU A 776 31.79 -12.29 -21.56
N ILE A 777 31.54 -11.09 -21.04
CA ILE A 777 32.39 -10.45 -20.04
C ILE A 777 32.04 -10.97 -18.66
N ALA A 778 30.74 -10.95 -18.32
CA ALA A 778 30.24 -11.33 -17.02
C ALA A 778 28.81 -11.87 -17.12
N THR A 779 28.47 -12.72 -16.17
CA THR A 779 27.10 -13.19 -15.93
C THR A 779 26.74 -12.90 -14.49
N PHE A 780 25.55 -12.38 -14.26
CA PHE A 780 25.02 -12.07 -12.94
C PHE A 780 23.73 -12.87 -12.72
N SER A 781 23.53 -13.41 -11.53
CA SER A 781 22.25 -13.99 -11.14
C SER A 781 21.24 -12.88 -10.82
N VAL A 782 19.99 -13.07 -11.23
CA VAL A 782 18.87 -12.16 -10.97
C VAL A 782 17.68 -12.94 -10.41
N GLY A 783 16.64 -12.23 -9.98
CA GLY A 783 15.37 -12.81 -9.59
C GLY A 783 14.68 -13.56 -10.73
N CYS A 784 13.56 -14.22 -10.44
CA CYS A 784 12.91 -15.10 -11.41
C CYS A 784 12.24 -14.32 -12.54
N ASP A 785 12.52 -14.73 -13.78
CA ASP A 785 11.93 -14.19 -15.01
C ASP A 785 12.25 -12.71 -15.31
N PRO A 786 13.52 -12.35 -15.55
CA PRO A 786 13.93 -10.96 -15.83
C PRO A 786 13.46 -10.46 -17.21
N THR A 787 12.56 -9.46 -17.25
CA THR A 787 11.90 -8.99 -18.49
C THR A 787 12.20 -7.56 -18.89
N GLU A 788 12.66 -6.71 -17.98
CA GLU A 788 13.08 -5.35 -18.30
C GLU A 788 14.42 -5.00 -17.64
N ILE A 789 15.23 -4.17 -18.31
CA ILE A 789 16.51 -3.66 -17.77
C ILE A 789 16.57 -2.15 -17.95
N ALA A 790 16.92 -1.45 -16.88
CA ALA A 790 17.41 -0.08 -16.89
C ALA A 790 18.84 -0.01 -16.35
N VAL A 791 19.58 1.05 -16.71
CA VAL A 791 20.88 1.36 -16.11
C VAL A 791 20.77 2.68 -15.37
N TRP A 792 20.98 2.64 -14.07
CA TRP A 792 20.96 3.80 -13.20
C TRP A 792 22.39 4.22 -12.86
N LYS A 793 22.71 5.50 -13.09
CA LYS A 793 24.00 6.09 -12.72
C LYS A 793 23.87 6.77 -11.36
N ARG A 794 24.60 6.29 -10.35
CA ARG A 794 24.69 6.91 -9.02
C ARG A 794 25.62 8.12 -9.02
N LYS A 795 25.50 8.97 -7.99
CA LYS A 795 26.29 10.20 -7.83
C LYS A 795 27.81 9.95 -7.74
N ASP A 796 28.22 8.77 -7.30
CA ASP A 796 29.60 8.31 -7.17
C ASP A 796 30.19 7.72 -8.47
N ASN A 797 29.51 7.91 -9.62
CA ASN A 797 29.82 7.30 -10.92
C ASN A 797 29.70 5.77 -10.96
N GLU A 798 29.13 5.12 -9.95
CA GLU A 798 28.74 3.72 -10.07
C GLU A 798 27.53 3.58 -10.99
N HIS A 799 27.53 2.53 -11.79
CA HIS A 799 26.41 2.18 -12.65
C HIS A 799 25.77 0.91 -12.10
N ILE A 800 24.45 0.94 -11.92
CA ILE A 800 23.67 -0.19 -11.41
C ILE A 800 22.69 -0.59 -12.50
N ALA A 801 22.70 -1.87 -12.88
CA ALA A 801 21.60 -2.45 -13.64
C ALA A 801 20.42 -2.67 -12.70
N VAL A 802 19.27 -2.12 -13.06
CA VAL A 802 17.98 -2.31 -12.37
C VAL A 802 17.13 -3.19 -13.26
N ILE A 803 16.70 -4.33 -12.73
CA ILE A 803 16.05 -5.39 -13.52
C ILE A 803 14.71 -5.72 -12.89
N LEU A 804 13.66 -5.68 -13.69
CA LEU A 804 12.32 -6.10 -13.28
C LEU A 804 12.16 -7.60 -13.53
N ASN A 805 11.82 -8.33 -12.47
CA ASN A 805 11.57 -9.76 -12.48
C ASN A 805 10.04 -9.96 -12.55
N GLN A 806 9.52 -10.42 -13.69
CA GLN A 806 8.06 -10.40 -13.94
C GLN A 806 7.29 -11.41 -13.08
N LYS A 807 7.92 -12.52 -12.69
CA LYS A 807 7.21 -13.60 -12.01
C LYS A 807 6.89 -13.25 -10.54
N ASP A 808 7.70 -12.41 -9.90
CA ASP A 808 7.57 -12.04 -8.49
C ASP A 808 7.51 -10.52 -8.25
N ASP A 809 7.43 -9.73 -9.32
CA ASP A 809 7.45 -8.25 -9.31
C ASP A 809 8.63 -7.64 -8.53
N SER A 810 9.72 -8.40 -8.37
CA SER A 810 10.90 -7.94 -7.63
C SER A 810 11.86 -7.14 -8.51
N LEU A 811 12.67 -6.28 -7.87
CA LEU A 811 13.75 -5.56 -8.54
C LEU A 811 15.11 -6.14 -8.15
N SER A 812 15.88 -6.61 -9.14
CA SER A 812 17.28 -6.96 -8.95
C SER A 812 18.16 -5.74 -9.22
N LEU A 813 19.02 -5.39 -8.25
CA LEU A 813 19.96 -4.28 -8.33
C LEU A 813 21.38 -4.83 -8.42
N LEU A 814 22.01 -4.71 -9.59
CA LEU A 814 23.32 -5.30 -9.86
C LEU A 814 24.36 -4.21 -10.17
N PRO A 815 25.46 -4.11 -9.41
CA PRO A 815 26.55 -3.21 -9.75
C PRO A 815 27.21 -3.68 -11.06
N LEU A 816 27.33 -2.77 -12.02
CA LEU A 816 28.01 -3.03 -13.28
C LEU A 816 29.51 -2.69 -13.15
N PRO A 817 30.40 -3.46 -13.81
CA PRO A 817 31.82 -3.16 -13.82
C PRO A 817 32.08 -1.77 -14.42
N LYS A 818 33.06 -1.08 -13.83
CA LYS A 818 33.43 0.30 -14.19
C LYS A 818 33.92 0.41 -15.63
#